data_AF-A0A937IU78-F1
#
_entry.id   AF-A0A937IU78-F1
#
_cell.length_a   1.000
_cell.length_b   1.000
_cell.length_c   1.000
_cell.angle_alpha   90.00
_cell.angle_beta   90.00
_cell.angle_gamma   90.00
#
_symmetry.space_group_name_H-M   'P 1'
#
loop_
_entity.id
_entity.type
_entity.pdbx_description
1 polymer ?
#
loop_
_entity_poly.entity_id
_entity_poly.type
_entity_poly.pdbx_seq_one_letter_code
_entity_poly.pdbx_strand_id
1 'polypeptide(L)'
;MNRYDIGFLGMGAANGLLLLELERKNLLHTLKILILEPDAKLKNDKTYCFWADSEHKIRTELRDVLSHQWDTIATADGLESLEDQHYYMVESTALYNKVKSVAQSYENIVWIRGAVDGLKTRTDAVELSSGDYTWEVEQVFDSRPPRIKEPMGPLVLQSFVGWRVELQEDYWTPNEMTLMDFNIPQNGFTQFMYVLPTGTKEALVEMTRFGSEPLPHELASNHLRNYLLSPGLSFDIVHEERGTIPMTQYAEVKDQDARIISTGARAGKIKATTGYAFKSMFEHAKELASGIAQERKESSWLRLPKSEMDRFNFYDHLLLHILKHKPHWGKEIFEALFATQKASKVFQFLDEKSSVKWELSMFARLPVLKFLWALAASFIAFVVAKPSRWAPLLFTFFASIAVVLLPTYITYGLQAILVFLLFLYGIPHGALDGYSHANKDRLPKFILRYCFIMLLVVLFWAASPVIGLVAFLVYSAWHFGETDLREWGFPSIGLSFLWGTMLLAMILLPHLGEVNTVLEVMGITRVDWPAEFVNMAIRMTLTLGLFMGLWFRSIPWIVAMVTLSLTATLPLATAFGIYFVLQHSLSGWNHLKLSHKWTNLEMWMKALPFTIGAVVLFLLVFRFDKNSMLAWSSYFLVFLSAISLPHIYFMSKLYKDRF
;
A
#
# COMPACT_ATOMS: atom_id res chain seq x y z
N MET A 1 8.77 37.34 -7.07
CA MET A 1 9.06 36.03 -6.49
C MET A 1 10.31 35.50 -7.17
N ASN A 2 11.32 35.01 -6.43
CA ASN A 2 12.53 34.50 -7.07
C ASN A 2 12.25 33.11 -7.64
N ARG A 3 12.56 32.93 -8.93
CA ARG A 3 12.45 31.64 -9.63
C ARG A 3 13.78 30.89 -9.63
N TYR A 4 13.71 29.58 -9.46
CA TYR A 4 14.82 28.63 -9.43
C TYR A 4 14.49 27.41 -10.30
N ASP A 5 15.52 26.79 -10.86
CA ASP A 5 15.36 25.58 -11.67
C ASP A 5 15.16 24.36 -10.76
N ILE A 6 15.97 24.28 -9.69
CA ILE A 6 15.95 23.17 -8.74
C ILE A 6 15.79 23.67 -7.30
N GLY A 7 14.93 22.99 -6.54
CA GLY A 7 14.75 23.21 -5.11
C GLY A 7 15.01 21.93 -4.32
N PHE A 8 15.99 21.95 -3.42
CA PHE A 8 16.25 20.85 -2.49
C PHE A 8 15.59 21.12 -1.15
N LEU A 9 14.68 20.23 -0.73
CA LEU A 9 14.04 20.30 0.59
C LEU A 9 14.69 19.28 1.51
N GLY A 10 15.44 19.78 2.49
CA GLY A 10 16.36 18.97 3.30
C GLY A 10 17.64 18.62 2.53
N MET A 11 18.76 18.72 3.21
CA MET A 11 20.11 18.47 2.70
C MET A 11 20.81 17.37 3.50
N GLY A 12 20.10 16.25 3.69
CA GLY A 12 20.67 15.00 4.18
C GLY A 12 21.39 14.22 3.07
N ALA A 13 21.75 12.96 3.35
CA ALA A 13 22.54 12.13 2.43
C ALA A 13 21.99 12.07 0.99
N ALA A 14 20.67 11.88 0.80
CA ALA A 14 20.12 11.71 -0.55
C ALA A 14 20.28 12.97 -1.43
N ASN A 15 19.87 14.14 -0.94
CA ASN A 15 20.01 15.39 -1.69
C ASN A 15 21.47 15.84 -1.77
N GLY A 16 22.27 15.57 -0.73
CA GLY A 16 23.71 15.83 -0.74
C GLY A 16 24.44 15.03 -1.83
N LEU A 17 24.19 13.72 -1.92
CA LEU A 17 24.74 12.86 -2.95
C LEU A 17 24.30 13.28 -4.37
N LEU A 18 23.05 13.73 -4.52
CA LEU A 18 22.55 14.30 -5.78
C LEU A 18 23.28 15.60 -6.15
N LEU A 19 23.48 16.52 -5.21
CA LEU A 19 24.24 17.75 -5.48
C LEU A 19 25.67 17.43 -5.95
N LEU A 20 26.35 16.50 -5.29
CA LEU A 20 27.70 16.05 -5.69
C LEU A 20 27.71 15.38 -7.07
N GLU A 21 26.67 14.63 -7.42
CA GLU A 21 26.57 14.03 -8.76
C GLU A 21 26.29 15.08 -9.85
N LEU A 22 25.48 16.11 -9.54
CA LEU A 22 25.25 17.24 -10.44
C LEU A 22 26.55 18.02 -10.69
N GLU A 23 27.38 18.18 -9.65
CA GLU A 23 28.73 18.74 -9.76
C GLU A 23 29.59 17.89 -10.70
N ARG A 24 29.69 16.58 -10.44
CA ARG A 24 30.47 15.64 -11.28
C ARG A 24 30.07 15.64 -12.75
N LYS A 25 28.79 15.88 -13.04
CA LYS A 25 28.26 16.00 -14.41
C LYS A 25 28.37 17.42 -15.00
N ASN A 26 28.99 18.37 -14.29
CA ASN A 26 29.13 19.77 -14.68
C ASN A 26 27.79 20.48 -14.93
N LEU A 27 26.73 20.09 -14.22
CA LEU A 27 25.39 20.66 -14.39
C LEU A 27 25.15 21.89 -13.51
N LEU A 28 25.84 22.00 -12.37
CA LEU A 28 25.62 23.06 -11.38
C LEU A 28 25.79 24.46 -11.95
N HIS A 29 26.74 24.71 -12.86
CA HIS A 29 26.93 26.03 -13.49
C HIS A 29 25.74 26.51 -14.34
N THR A 30 24.83 25.60 -14.69
CA THR A 30 23.73 25.87 -15.61
C THR A 30 22.36 25.88 -14.93
N LEU A 31 22.32 25.68 -13.61
CA LEU A 31 21.11 25.48 -12.82
C LEU A 31 21.05 26.51 -11.69
N LYS A 32 19.98 27.28 -11.59
CA LYS A 32 19.75 28.12 -10.41
C LYS A 32 19.11 27.28 -9.31
N ILE A 33 19.82 27.10 -8.19
CA ILE A 33 19.45 26.13 -7.15
C ILE A 33 19.06 26.84 -5.86
N LEU A 34 17.96 26.39 -5.25
CA LEU A 34 17.53 26.78 -3.90
C LEU A 34 17.66 25.56 -2.98
N ILE A 35 18.32 25.74 -1.82
CA ILE A 35 18.43 24.73 -0.78
C ILE A 35 17.71 25.25 0.47
N LEU A 36 16.76 24.48 0.99
CA LEU A 36 16.07 24.76 2.25
C LEU A 36 16.38 23.65 3.26
N GLU A 37 17.24 23.94 4.22
CA GLU A 37 17.69 23.00 5.26
C GLU A 37 17.65 23.69 6.64
N PRO A 38 16.81 23.24 7.59
CA PRO A 38 16.71 23.87 8.91
C PRO A 38 17.94 23.66 9.81
N ASP A 39 18.64 22.53 9.68
CA ASP A 39 19.80 22.19 10.48
C ASP A 39 21.06 22.90 9.96
N ALA A 40 21.92 23.37 10.88
CA ALA A 40 23.20 23.94 10.49
C ALA A 40 24.20 22.88 10.00
N LYS A 41 23.95 21.58 10.23
CA LYS A 41 24.77 20.45 9.78
C LYS A 41 26.25 20.59 10.17
N LEU A 42 26.49 20.88 11.46
CA LEU A 42 27.83 21.13 12.01
C LEU A 42 28.40 19.97 12.83
N LYS A 43 27.56 19.00 13.23
CA LYS A 43 27.95 17.88 14.08
C LYS A 43 27.83 16.57 13.31
N ASN A 44 28.59 15.56 13.73
CA ASN A 44 28.38 14.20 13.25
C ASN A 44 27.10 13.72 13.92
N ASP A 45 26.00 13.69 13.19
CA ASP A 45 24.69 13.31 13.74
C ASP A 45 24.36 11.83 13.47
N LYS A 46 25.14 11.19 12.60
CA LYS A 46 25.11 9.76 12.31
C LYS A 46 26.32 9.31 11.50
N THR A 47 26.51 8.00 11.49
CA THR A 47 27.45 7.32 10.62
C THR A 47 26.71 6.62 9.48
N TYR A 48 27.21 6.77 8.25
CA TYR A 48 26.71 6.02 7.10
C TYR A 48 27.64 4.85 6.82
N CYS A 49 27.13 3.64 7.01
CA CYS A 49 27.84 2.43 6.65
C CYS A 49 27.19 1.74 5.44
N PHE A 50 28.01 1.16 4.58
CA PHE A 50 27.56 0.44 3.38
C PHE A 50 28.61 -0.57 2.92
N TRP A 51 28.19 -1.55 2.11
CA TRP A 51 29.12 -2.46 1.43
C TRP A 51 29.20 -2.16 -0.07
N ALA A 52 30.38 -2.37 -0.64
CA ALA A 52 30.56 -2.29 -2.08
C ALA A 52 31.73 -3.16 -2.56
N ASP A 53 31.64 -3.59 -3.82
CA ASP A 53 32.80 -4.15 -4.51
C ASP A 53 33.92 -3.12 -4.63
N SER A 54 35.17 -3.59 -4.67
CA SER A 54 36.38 -2.77 -4.86
C SER A 54 36.32 -1.83 -6.07
N GLU A 55 35.64 -2.25 -7.14
CA GLU A 55 35.46 -1.51 -8.41
C GLU A 55 34.19 -0.64 -8.45
N HIS A 56 33.37 -0.65 -7.41
CA HIS A 56 32.12 0.10 -7.40
C HIS A 56 32.37 1.62 -7.36
N LYS A 57 31.67 2.38 -8.21
CA LYS A 57 31.86 3.83 -8.35
C LYS A 57 31.69 4.63 -7.06
N ILE A 58 30.85 4.16 -6.14
CA ILE A 58 30.66 4.80 -4.83
C ILE A 58 31.98 4.98 -4.07
N ARG A 59 32.90 4.02 -4.21
CA ARG A 59 34.21 4.06 -3.55
C ARG A 59 35.12 5.11 -4.19
N THR A 60 35.17 5.14 -5.53
CA THR A 60 36.05 6.07 -6.25
C THR A 60 35.52 7.51 -6.21
N GLU A 61 34.20 7.70 -6.29
CA GLU A 61 33.54 9.01 -6.32
C GLU A 61 33.37 9.67 -4.94
N LEU A 62 33.45 8.90 -3.85
CA LEU A 62 33.37 9.39 -2.47
C LEU A 62 34.66 9.17 -1.68
N ARG A 63 35.78 8.88 -2.35
CA ARG A 63 37.06 8.52 -1.71
C ARG A 63 37.51 9.51 -0.65
N ASP A 64 37.25 10.80 -0.85
CA ASP A 64 37.65 11.90 0.03
C ASP A 64 36.79 12.03 1.29
N VAL A 65 35.65 11.34 1.37
CA VAL A 65 34.77 11.33 2.55
C VAL A 65 34.68 9.96 3.22
N LEU A 66 35.35 8.94 2.69
CA LEU A 66 35.48 7.63 3.34
C LEU A 66 36.37 7.77 4.58
N SER A 67 35.85 7.41 5.75
CA SER A 67 36.59 7.47 7.01
C SER A 67 37.29 6.16 7.36
N HIS A 68 36.69 5.01 7.04
CA HIS A 68 37.24 3.68 7.37
C HIS A 68 36.73 2.58 6.44
N GLN A 69 37.45 1.45 6.41
CA GLN A 69 37.12 0.23 5.67
C GLN A 69 37.37 -1.01 6.55
N TRP A 70 36.46 -1.99 6.50
CA TRP A 70 36.63 -3.32 7.09
C TRP A 70 36.53 -4.41 6.03
N ASP A 71 37.40 -5.41 6.13
CA ASP A 71 37.49 -6.55 5.21
C ASP A 71 37.14 -7.88 5.87
N THR A 72 36.99 -7.90 7.20
CA THR A 72 36.73 -9.12 7.97
C THR A 72 35.55 -8.91 8.90
N ILE A 73 34.64 -9.89 8.94
CA ILE A 73 33.50 -9.92 9.86
C ILE A 73 33.67 -11.04 10.89
N ALA A 74 33.43 -10.71 12.16
CA ALA A 74 33.33 -11.66 13.24
C ALA A 74 31.92 -12.27 13.26
N THR A 75 31.87 -13.60 13.19
CA THR A 75 30.66 -14.41 13.24
C THR A 75 30.72 -15.37 14.43
N ALA A 76 29.62 -16.08 14.72
CA ALA A 76 29.61 -17.10 15.76
C ALA A 76 30.61 -18.24 15.51
N ASP A 77 30.93 -18.53 14.25
CA ASP A 77 31.85 -19.60 13.83
C ASP A 77 33.30 -19.11 13.63
N GLY A 78 33.57 -17.84 13.92
CA GLY A 78 34.89 -17.20 13.80
C GLY A 78 34.93 -16.05 12.79
N LEU A 79 36.15 -15.73 12.33
CA LEU A 79 36.39 -14.63 11.40
C LEU A 79 36.14 -15.07 9.96
N GLU A 80 35.35 -14.29 9.22
CA GLU A 80 35.08 -14.47 7.79
C GLU A 80 35.62 -13.27 7.00
N SER A 81 36.38 -13.52 5.94
CA SER A 81 36.81 -12.47 5.00
C SER A 81 35.69 -12.13 4.01
N LEU A 82 35.53 -10.84 3.72
CA LEU A 82 34.53 -10.35 2.76
C LEU A 82 34.93 -10.52 1.28
N GLU A 83 36.12 -11.07 1.01
CA GLU A 83 36.66 -11.31 -0.33
C GLU A 83 36.71 -10.00 -1.15
N ASP A 84 35.98 -9.91 -2.27
CA ASP A 84 35.95 -8.72 -3.15
C ASP A 84 34.97 -7.62 -2.69
N GLN A 85 34.15 -7.91 -1.68
CA GLN A 85 33.27 -6.94 -1.04
C GLN A 85 33.98 -6.33 0.16
N HIS A 86 33.72 -5.06 0.42
CA HIS A 86 34.26 -4.36 1.58
C HIS A 86 33.17 -3.55 2.26
N TYR A 87 33.28 -3.36 3.58
CA TYR A 87 32.38 -2.53 4.35
C TYR A 87 33.03 -1.17 4.62
N TYR A 88 32.30 -0.09 4.38
CA TYR A 88 32.82 1.27 4.38
C TYR A 88 32.06 2.16 5.36
N MET A 89 32.78 3.11 5.94
CA MET A 89 32.24 4.15 6.81
C MET A 89 32.36 5.54 6.15
N VAL A 90 31.30 6.33 6.25
CA VAL A 90 31.29 7.77 5.97
C VAL A 90 30.67 8.48 7.16
N GLU A 91 31.45 9.35 7.80
CA GLU A 91 30.92 10.26 8.82
C GLU A 91 30.03 11.32 8.16
N SER A 92 28.87 11.58 8.75
CA SER A 92 27.93 12.57 8.22
C SER A 92 28.56 13.96 8.08
N THR A 93 29.45 14.34 9.00
CA THR A 93 30.20 15.61 8.93
C THR A 93 31.08 15.73 7.70
N ALA A 94 31.79 14.66 7.32
CA ALA A 94 32.64 14.66 6.13
C ALA A 94 31.79 14.92 4.87
N LEU A 95 30.64 14.24 4.76
CA LEU A 95 29.70 14.44 3.66
C LEU A 95 29.10 15.86 3.68
N TYR A 96 28.64 16.36 4.84
CA TYR A 96 28.08 17.70 4.96
C TYR A 96 29.08 18.80 4.58
N ASN A 97 30.33 18.66 5.01
CA ASN A 97 31.40 19.62 4.70
C ASN A 97 31.71 19.62 3.21
N LYS A 98 31.76 18.45 2.58
CA LYS A 98 31.93 18.33 1.12
C LYS A 98 30.78 19.01 0.37
N VAL A 99 29.53 18.68 0.71
CA VAL A 99 28.32 19.25 0.08
C VAL A 99 28.27 20.78 0.25
N LYS A 100 28.59 21.30 1.44
CA LYS A 100 28.65 22.75 1.68
C LYS A 100 29.75 23.43 0.89
N SER A 101 30.95 22.85 0.85
CA SER A 101 32.08 23.38 0.07
C SER A 101 31.72 23.50 -1.41
N VAL A 102 31.07 22.47 -1.95
CA VAL A 102 30.54 22.48 -3.33
C VAL A 102 29.43 23.51 -3.48
N ALA A 103 28.46 23.61 -2.57
CA ALA A 103 27.40 24.61 -2.68
C ALA A 103 27.94 26.05 -2.65
N GLN A 104 28.99 26.31 -1.86
CA GLN A 104 29.59 27.63 -1.68
C GLN A 104 30.49 28.07 -2.85
N SER A 105 30.96 27.14 -3.70
CA SER A 105 31.79 27.47 -4.86
C SER A 105 30.98 27.98 -6.06
N TYR A 106 29.64 28.04 -5.96
CA TYR A 106 28.73 28.46 -7.02
C TYR A 106 27.81 29.58 -6.54
N GLU A 107 27.90 30.77 -7.17
CA GLU A 107 27.07 31.94 -6.82
C GLU A 107 25.57 31.73 -7.14
N ASN A 108 25.27 30.82 -8.05
CA ASN A 108 23.91 30.47 -8.48
C ASN A 108 23.20 29.45 -7.57
N ILE A 109 23.84 29.06 -6.45
CA ILE A 109 23.26 28.19 -5.43
C ILE A 109 22.95 29.04 -4.18
N VAL A 110 21.67 29.09 -3.81
CA VAL A 110 21.21 29.82 -2.62
C VAL A 110 20.87 28.83 -1.53
N TRP A 111 21.61 28.88 -0.42
CA TRP A 111 21.35 28.06 0.77
C TRP A 111 20.62 28.87 1.85
N ILE A 112 19.43 28.45 2.21
CA ILE A 112 18.59 29.09 3.23
C ILE A 112 18.41 28.13 4.40
N ARG A 113 18.69 28.63 5.60
CA ARG A 113 18.41 27.91 6.84
C ARG A 113 16.95 28.07 7.21
N GLY A 114 16.10 27.15 6.77
CA GLY A 114 14.66 27.21 6.98
C GLY A 114 13.96 25.89 6.70
N ALA A 115 12.87 25.64 7.44
CA ALA A 115 11.99 24.51 7.19
C ALA A 115 10.89 24.89 6.19
N VAL A 116 10.55 23.98 5.29
CA VAL A 116 9.42 24.17 4.35
C VAL A 116 8.11 23.88 5.07
N ASP A 117 7.22 24.88 5.13
CA ASP A 117 5.90 24.77 5.73
C ASP A 117 4.75 24.67 4.70
N GLY A 118 5.02 24.99 3.43
CA GLY A 118 4.04 24.92 2.35
C GLY A 118 4.63 24.58 0.99
N LEU A 119 3.86 23.80 0.25
CA LEU A 119 4.09 23.38 -1.14
C LEU A 119 2.79 23.55 -1.90
N LYS A 120 2.76 24.40 -2.91
CA LYS A 120 1.59 24.60 -3.77
C LYS A 120 1.98 24.46 -5.23
N THR A 121 1.31 23.56 -5.91
CA THR A 121 1.45 23.38 -7.35
C THR A 121 0.80 24.54 -8.12
N ARG A 122 1.56 25.19 -9.01
CA ARG A 122 1.08 26.20 -9.97
C ARG A 122 1.15 25.64 -11.40
N THR A 123 0.68 26.39 -12.39
CA THR A 123 0.63 25.92 -13.79
C THR A 123 2.02 25.60 -14.34
N ASP A 124 3.04 26.40 -14.02
CA ASP A 124 4.40 26.30 -14.59
C ASP A 124 5.50 26.06 -13.54
N ALA A 125 5.27 26.33 -12.26
CA ALA A 125 6.21 26.03 -11.17
C ALA A 125 5.55 25.41 -9.92
N VAL A 126 6.39 25.05 -8.96
CA VAL A 126 6.01 24.71 -7.58
C VAL A 126 6.35 25.90 -6.69
N GLU A 127 5.36 26.43 -5.97
CA GLU A 127 5.54 27.47 -4.96
C GLU A 127 5.95 26.83 -3.64
N LEU A 128 7.13 27.21 -3.14
CA LEU A 128 7.67 26.83 -1.84
C LEU A 128 7.51 27.97 -0.84
N SER A 129 7.10 27.66 0.39
CA SER A 129 7.08 28.64 1.50
C SER A 129 7.91 28.19 2.70
N SER A 130 8.52 29.17 3.36
CA SER A 130 9.20 29.04 4.65
C SER A 130 9.00 30.34 5.43
N GLY A 131 8.09 30.32 6.42
CA GLY A 131 7.63 31.52 7.10
C GLY A 131 6.97 32.51 6.12
N ASP A 132 7.40 33.76 6.17
CA ASP A 132 6.88 34.84 5.30
C ASP A 132 7.52 34.86 3.90
N TYR A 133 8.45 33.96 3.62
CA TYR A 133 9.19 33.93 2.35
C TYR A 133 8.63 32.87 1.40
N THR A 134 8.58 33.22 0.11
CA THR A 134 8.05 32.36 -0.94
C THR A 134 8.93 32.36 -2.19
N TRP A 135 9.09 31.19 -2.82
CA TRP A 135 9.91 30.99 -4.02
C TRP A 135 9.19 30.14 -5.06
N GLU A 136 9.50 30.34 -6.34
CA GLU A 136 9.03 29.48 -7.42
C GLU A 136 10.15 28.54 -7.86
N VAL A 137 9.84 27.26 -8.01
CA VAL A 137 10.82 26.24 -8.38
C VAL A 137 10.26 25.34 -9.48
N GLU A 138 11.03 25.09 -10.53
CA GLU A 138 10.59 24.23 -11.64
C GLU A 138 10.58 22.75 -11.26
N GLN A 139 11.62 22.25 -10.60
CA GLN A 139 11.70 20.89 -10.07
C GLN A 139 12.14 20.88 -8.60
N VAL A 140 11.43 20.13 -7.76
CA VAL A 140 11.67 20.03 -6.32
C VAL A 140 12.12 18.62 -5.97
N PHE A 141 13.25 18.50 -5.27
CA PHE A 141 13.73 17.24 -4.68
C PHE A 141 13.46 17.22 -3.18
N ASP A 142 12.41 16.51 -2.77
CA ASP A 142 11.94 16.47 -1.39
C ASP A 142 12.53 15.28 -0.62
N SER A 143 13.46 15.58 0.30
CA SER A 143 14.10 14.60 1.18
C SER A 143 13.55 14.63 2.60
N ARG A 144 12.46 15.37 2.86
CA ARG A 144 11.85 15.41 4.19
C ARG A 144 11.29 14.04 4.55
N PRO A 145 11.16 13.71 5.85
CA PRO A 145 10.64 12.42 6.29
C PRO A 145 9.30 12.05 5.61
N PRO A 146 9.13 10.79 5.18
CA PRO A 146 7.89 10.35 4.56
C PRO A 146 6.73 10.38 5.54
N ARG A 147 5.53 10.58 5.01
CA ARG A 147 4.30 10.17 5.70
C ARG A 147 4.13 8.68 5.49
N ILE A 148 3.93 7.93 6.57
CA ILE A 148 3.82 6.48 6.52
C ILE A 148 2.42 6.09 6.97
N LYS A 149 1.75 5.28 6.15
CA LYS A 149 0.44 4.69 6.47
C LYS A 149 0.57 3.18 6.39
N GLU A 150 0.85 2.58 7.53
CA GLU A 150 0.91 1.12 7.65
C GLU A 150 -0.48 0.50 7.47
N PRO A 151 -0.67 -0.41 6.50
CA PRO A 151 -1.96 -1.05 6.29
C PRO A 151 -2.25 -2.11 7.35
N MET A 152 -1.21 -2.68 7.98
CA MET A 152 -1.32 -3.84 8.86
C MET A 152 -0.30 -3.77 10.01
N GLY A 153 -0.80 -3.88 11.24
CA GLY A 153 0.02 -3.85 12.45
C GLY A 153 0.62 -2.47 12.75
N PRO A 154 1.36 -2.35 13.87
CA PRO A 154 2.10 -1.14 14.18
C PRO A 154 3.28 -0.96 13.21
N LEU A 155 3.73 0.29 13.03
CA LEU A 155 4.99 0.59 12.35
C LEU A 155 6.15 0.01 13.15
N VAL A 156 7.07 -0.69 12.48
CA VAL A 156 8.34 -1.11 13.09
C VAL A 156 9.35 0.01 12.90
N LEU A 157 10.05 0.35 13.97
CA LEU A 157 11.16 1.28 14.01
C LEU A 157 12.44 0.48 14.25
N GLN A 158 13.49 0.83 13.52
CA GLN A 158 14.85 0.49 13.87
C GLN A 158 15.45 1.70 14.56
N SER A 159 15.51 1.64 15.89
CA SER A 159 16.05 2.70 16.73
C SER A 159 17.39 2.28 17.30
N PHE A 160 18.35 3.21 17.31
CA PHE A 160 19.71 2.92 17.73
C PHE A 160 20.34 4.04 18.55
N VAL A 161 21.30 3.65 19.37
CA VAL A 161 22.23 4.54 20.10
C VAL A 161 23.63 3.97 19.93
N GLY A 162 24.55 4.78 19.42
CA GLY A 162 25.94 4.43 19.18
C GLY A 162 26.89 5.28 20.00
N TRP A 163 27.90 4.66 20.59
CA TRP A 163 29.03 5.33 21.25
C TRP A 163 30.29 5.12 20.44
N ARG A 164 30.95 6.21 20.06
CA ARG A 164 32.36 6.17 19.72
C ARG A 164 33.13 6.23 21.03
N VAL A 165 33.91 5.19 21.30
CA VAL A 165 34.68 5.06 22.53
C VAL A 165 36.16 5.02 22.23
N GLU A 166 36.95 5.53 23.18
CA GLU A 166 38.40 5.42 23.21
C GLU A 166 38.80 4.61 24.46
N LEU A 167 39.54 3.52 24.24
CA LEU A 167 40.02 2.64 25.29
C LEU A 167 41.36 3.12 25.84
N GLN A 168 41.65 2.76 27.08
CA GLN A 168 42.96 3.04 27.68
C GLN A 168 44.06 2.10 27.11
N GLU A 169 43.70 0.88 26.72
CA GLU A 169 44.59 -0.17 26.25
C GLU A 169 44.17 -0.69 24.86
N ASP A 170 45.12 -1.28 24.12
CA ASP A 170 44.84 -1.89 22.82
C ASP A 170 43.97 -3.14 23.01
N TYR A 171 42.87 -3.24 22.26
CA TYR A 171 41.93 -4.35 22.35
C TYR A 171 41.40 -4.80 20.98
N TRP A 172 41.12 -3.88 20.07
CA TRP A 172 40.51 -4.21 18.79
C TRP A 172 41.51 -4.42 17.66
N THR A 173 41.11 -5.22 16.67
CA THR A 173 41.73 -5.27 15.35
C THR A 173 40.96 -4.32 14.41
N PRO A 174 41.57 -3.24 13.90
CA PRO A 174 40.85 -2.22 13.12
C PRO A 174 40.15 -2.73 11.84
N ASN A 175 40.56 -3.89 11.32
CA ASN A 175 39.99 -4.47 10.10
C ASN A 175 38.87 -5.50 10.36
N GLU A 176 38.56 -5.78 11.62
CA GLU A 176 37.58 -6.79 12.04
C GLU A 176 36.36 -6.11 12.64
N MET A 177 35.18 -6.37 12.06
CA MET A 177 33.91 -5.81 12.53
C MET A 177 32.92 -6.87 13.02
N THR A 178 31.98 -6.47 13.86
CA THR A 178 30.82 -7.27 14.27
C THR A 178 29.54 -6.55 13.84
N LEU A 179 28.73 -7.16 12.97
CA LEU A 179 27.50 -6.51 12.47
C LEU A 179 26.28 -6.72 13.36
N MET A 180 26.01 -7.94 13.82
CA MET A 180 24.77 -8.21 14.55
C MET A 180 25.01 -9.19 15.68
N ASP A 181 25.63 -8.70 16.77
CA ASP A 181 25.77 -9.52 17.98
C ASP A 181 24.45 -9.54 18.77
N PHE A 182 23.74 -10.67 18.70
CA PHE A 182 22.49 -10.91 19.43
C PHE A 182 22.70 -11.47 20.85
N ASN A 183 23.93 -11.58 21.34
CA ASN A 183 24.26 -12.05 22.69
C ASN A 183 24.03 -10.99 23.77
N ILE A 184 22.96 -10.21 23.63
CA ILE A 184 22.48 -9.23 24.60
C ILE A 184 21.05 -9.58 25.02
N PRO A 185 20.58 -9.10 26.20
CA PRO A 185 19.20 -9.31 26.62
C PRO A 185 18.20 -8.75 25.60
N GLN A 186 17.32 -9.62 25.09
CA GLN A 186 16.39 -9.25 24.02
C GLN A 186 15.14 -8.50 24.51
N ASN A 187 14.77 -8.66 25.79
CA ASN A 187 13.65 -7.95 26.43
C ASN A 187 12.33 -7.98 25.64
N GLY A 188 12.05 -9.07 24.91
CA GLY A 188 10.85 -9.24 24.08
C GLY A 188 10.95 -8.66 22.66
N PHE A 189 12.05 -8.02 22.29
CA PHE A 189 12.31 -7.45 20.97
C PHE A 189 13.36 -8.27 20.20
N THR A 190 13.68 -7.83 18.98
CA THR A 190 14.96 -8.19 18.33
C THR A 190 15.91 -7.02 18.51
N GLN A 191 17.03 -7.26 19.19
CA GLN A 191 18.04 -6.25 19.52
C GLN A 191 19.44 -6.83 19.38
N PHE A 192 20.41 -6.02 18.97
CA PHE A 192 21.77 -6.47 18.75
C PHE A 192 22.77 -5.33 18.89
N MET A 193 24.06 -5.68 18.97
CA MET A 193 25.19 -4.76 19.00
C MET A 193 25.95 -4.78 17.66
N TYR A 194 26.28 -3.60 17.14
CA TYR A 194 27.38 -3.41 16.19
C TYR A 194 28.66 -3.09 16.96
N VAL A 195 29.79 -3.62 16.50
CA VAL A 195 31.13 -3.21 16.93
C VAL A 195 31.96 -2.93 15.68
N LEU A 196 32.30 -1.67 15.46
CA LEU A 196 32.99 -1.18 14.27
C LEU A 196 34.30 -0.48 14.70
N PRO A 197 35.40 -1.23 14.88
CA PRO A 197 36.68 -0.67 15.28
C PRO A 197 37.30 0.22 14.20
N THR A 198 37.70 1.44 14.56
CA THR A 198 38.43 2.36 13.67
C THR A 198 39.92 2.45 14.01
N GLY A 199 40.33 1.88 15.15
CA GLY A 199 41.70 1.79 15.64
C GLY A 199 41.84 0.68 16.67
N THR A 200 43.04 0.48 17.20
CA THR A 200 43.27 -0.56 18.24
C THR A 200 42.61 -0.23 19.56
N LYS A 201 42.36 1.07 19.79
CA LYS A 201 41.69 1.62 20.98
C LYS A 201 40.39 2.34 20.67
N GLU A 202 39.99 2.44 19.40
CA GLU A 202 38.79 3.19 19.01
C GLU A 202 37.79 2.29 18.28
N ALA A 203 36.52 2.40 18.67
CA ALA A 203 35.42 1.77 17.94
C ALA A 203 34.12 2.56 18.08
N LEU A 204 33.27 2.43 17.07
CA LEU A 204 31.85 2.72 17.20
C LEU A 204 31.13 1.44 17.67
N VAL A 205 30.46 1.54 18.82
CA VAL A 205 29.69 0.44 19.43
C VAL A 205 28.24 0.89 19.51
N GLU A 206 27.35 0.18 18.83
CA GLU A 206 25.97 0.64 18.64
C GLU A 206 24.95 -0.43 19.01
N MET A 207 24.04 -0.05 19.91
CA MET A 207 22.88 -0.87 20.23
C MET A 207 21.74 -0.51 19.29
N THR A 208 21.23 -1.50 18.56
CA THR A 208 20.08 -1.38 17.67
C THR A 208 18.92 -2.25 18.15
N ARG A 209 17.69 -1.73 18.06
CA ARG A 209 16.44 -2.45 18.34
C ARG A 209 15.45 -2.31 17.19
N PHE A 210 14.81 -3.41 16.82
CA PHE A 210 13.55 -3.41 16.08
C PHE A 210 12.36 -3.45 17.04
N GLY A 211 11.48 -2.45 16.98
CA GLY A 211 10.30 -2.37 17.82
C GLY A 211 9.29 -1.31 17.36
N SER A 212 8.05 -1.43 17.80
CA SER A 212 7.03 -0.41 17.54
C SER A 212 7.20 0.85 18.39
N GLU A 213 7.97 0.74 19.47
CA GLU A 213 8.42 1.84 20.32
C GLU A 213 9.90 2.14 20.08
N PRO A 214 10.31 3.43 20.11
CA PRO A 214 11.72 3.81 20.05
C PRO A 214 12.50 3.26 21.25
N LEU A 215 13.74 2.83 21.01
CA LEU A 215 14.70 2.42 22.05
C LEU A 215 14.92 3.56 23.06
N PRO A 216 14.58 3.37 24.35
CA PRO A 216 14.87 4.37 25.37
C PRO A 216 16.38 4.56 25.54
N HIS A 217 16.83 5.81 25.56
CA HIS A 217 18.26 6.13 25.61
C HIS A 217 18.98 5.59 26.85
N GLU A 218 18.36 5.70 28.04
CA GLU A 218 18.94 5.16 29.28
C GLU A 218 19.13 3.64 29.22
N LEU A 219 18.15 2.93 28.64
CA LEU A 219 18.24 1.49 28.46
C LEU A 219 19.39 1.14 27.50
N ALA A 220 19.52 1.89 26.40
CA ALA A 220 20.61 1.70 25.46
C ALA A 220 21.98 1.95 26.09
N SER A 221 22.11 3.05 26.83
CA SER A 221 23.34 3.44 27.53
C SER A 221 23.77 2.39 28.55
N ASN A 222 22.82 1.80 29.29
CA ASN A 222 23.11 0.72 30.22
C ASN A 222 23.60 -0.55 29.51
N HIS A 223 22.98 -0.92 28.39
CA HIS A 223 23.42 -2.06 27.59
C HIS A 223 24.81 -1.84 26.99
N LEU A 224 25.07 -0.67 26.40
CA LEU A 224 26.39 -0.31 25.85
C LEU A 224 27.47 -0.35 26.92
N ARG A 225 27.20 0.25 28.08
CA ARG A 225 28.12 0.24 29.23
C ARG A 225 28.40 -1.19 29.70
N ASN A 226 27.37 -2.01 29.89
CA ASN A 226 27.55 -3.40 30.32
C ASN A 226 28.31 -4.22 29.28
N TYR A 227 28.03 -4.00 27.99
CA TYR A 227 28.71 -4.69 26.89
C TYR A 227 30.22 -4.41 26.90
N LEU A 228 30.61 -3.15 27.06
CA LEU A 228 32.02 -2.73 27.13
C LEU A 228 32.72 -3.12 28.44
N LEU A 229 32.03 -3.07 29.58
CA LEU A 229 32.59 -3.47 30.87
C LEU A 229 32.71 -4.99 31.02
N SER A 230 31.92 -5.79 30.30
CA SER A 230 31.93 -7.26 30.44
C SER A 230 33.27 -7.93 30.10
N PRO A 231 34.01 -7.52 29.05
CA PRO A 231 35.40 -7.96 28.84
C PRO A 231 36.44 -7.24 29.73
N GLY A 232 36.01 -6.34 30.63
CA GLY A 232 36.89 -5.61 31.55
C GLY A 232 37.51 -4.33 30.98
N LEU A 233 36.93 -3.74 29.93
CA LEU A 233 37.49 -2.57 29.27
C LEU A 233 37.27 -1.29 30.07
N SER A 234 38.30 -0.44 30.11
CA SER A 234 38.21 0.95 30.57
C SER A 234 38.16 1.87 29.35
N PHE A 235 37.16 2.75 29.30
CA PHE A 235 36.86 3.53 28.12
C PHE A 235 36.30 4.93 28.44
N ASP A 236 36.56 5.87 27.55
CA ASP A 236 35.93 7.19 27.49
C ASP A 236 34.97 7.25 26.30
N ILE A 237 33.83 7.92 26.47
CA ILE A 237 32.85 8.14 25.39
C ILE A 237 33.22 9.46 24.70
N VAL A 238 33.76 9.35 23.48
CA VAL A 238 34.19 10.50 22.67
C VAL A 238 33.01 11.15 21.96
N HIS A 239 32.05 10.33 21.52
CA HIS A 239 30.89 10.80 20.77
C HIS A 239 29.70 9.85 20.94
N GLU A 240 28.49 10.40 20.86
CA GLU A 240 27.26 9.64 20.86
C GLU A 240 26.41 10.01 19.64
N GLU A 241 25.91 9.01 18.93
CA GLU A 241 24.96 9.14 17.84
C GLU A 241 23.65 8.39 18.14
N ARG A 242 22.55 8.88 17.57
CA ARG A 242 21.22 8.29 17.76
C ARG A 242 20.40 8.42 16.49
N GLY A 243 19.55 7.43 16.24
CA GLY A 243 18.64 7.48 15.10
C GLY A 243 17.42 6.61 15.28
N THR A 244 16.42 6.87 14.44
CA THR A 244 15.21 6.06 14.34
C THR A 244 14.82 6.00 12.88
N ILE A 245 14.88 4.80 12.32
CA ILE A 245 14.58 4.51 10.92
C ILE A 245 13.22 3.79 10.87
N PRO A 246 12.23 4.31 10.13
CA PRO A 246 10.98 3.59 9.95
C PRO A 246 11.17 2.43 8.96
N MET A 247 10.80 1.23 9.41
CA MET A 247 10.95 -0.03 8.68
C MET A 247 9.63 -0.31 7.94
N THR A 248 9.50 0.20 6.72
CA THR A 248 8.23 0.23 5.98
C THR A 248 8.42 0.05 4.47
N GLN A 249 7.40 -0.51 3.83
CA GLN A 249 7.23 -0.54 2.37
C GLN A 249 6.16 0.48 1.91
N TYR A 250 5.63 1.28 2.83
CA TYR A 250 4.45 2.13 2.65
C TYR A 250 4.77 3.61 2.95
N ALA A 251 6.00 4.04 2.63
CA ALA A 251 6.30 5.45 2.53
C ALA A 251 5.42 6.05 1.41
N GLU A 252 4.62 7.07 1.72
CA GLU A 252 3.82 7.74 0.69
C GLU A 252 4.75 8.45 -0.31
N VAL A 253 4.95 7.84 -1.48
CA VAL A 253 5.76 8.40 -2.59
C VAL A 253 4.91 9.28 -3.54
N LYS A 254 3.62 9.48 -3.24
CA LYS A 254 2.68 10.13 -4.15
C LYS A 254 2.53 11.61 -3.88
N ASP A 255 3.46 12.40 -4.42
CA ASP A 255 3.16 13.79 -4.71
C ASP A 255 2.33 13.85 -6.00
N GLN A 256 1.27 14.67 -6.04
CA GLN A 256 0.32 14.69 -7.18
C GLN A 256 0.92 15.31 -8.44
N ASP A 257 2.05 16.01 -8.31
CA ASP A 257 2.72 16.73 -9.39
C ASP A 257 4.08 16.11 -9.72
N ALA A 258 4.32 15.84 -11.00
CA ALA A 258 5.55 15.22 -11.50
C ALA A 258 6.83 16.05 -11.26
N ARG A 259 6.70 17.35 -10.95
CA ARG A 259 7.82 18.24 -10.61
C ARG A 259 8.31 18.06 -9.19
N ILE A 260 7.56 17.39 -8.32
CA ILE A 260 7.97 17.10 -6.94
C ILE A 260 8.47 15.66 -6.90
N ILE A 261 9.80 15.53 -6.87
CA ILE A 261 10.51 14.27 -6.89
C ILE A 261 10.94 13.94 -5.46
N SER A 262 10.41 12.84 -4.93
CA SER A 262 10.85 12.34 -3.63
C SER A 262 12.29 11.83 -3.69
N THR A 263 13.08 12.06 -2.63
CA THR A 263 14.43 11.48 -2.46
C THR A 263 14.58 10.81 -1.09
N GLY A 264 15.65 10.02 -0.92
CA GLY A 264 15.96 9.36 0.36
C GLY A 264 14.86 8.43 0.87
N ALA A 265 14.53 8.55 2.15
CA ALA A 265 13.46 7.79 2.80
C ALA A 265 12.10 7.99 2.11
N ARG A 266 11.83 9.22 1.65
CA ARG A 266 10.59 9.57 0.94
C ARG A 266 10.45 8.85 -0.39
N ALA A 267 11.58 8.57 -1.04
CA ALA A 267 11.65 7.80 -2.29
C ALA A 267 11.69 6.28 -2.09
N GLY A 268 11.44 5.78 -0.88
CA GLY A 268 11.50 4.34 -0.59
C GLY A 268 12.91 3.74 -0.74
N LYS A 269 13.99 4.54 -0.66
CA LYS A 269 15.37 4.06 -0.85
C LYS A 269 15.96 3.38 0.40
N ILE A 270 15.24 3.35 1.51
CA ILE A 270 15.64 2.61 2.70
C ILE A 270 15.22 1.15 2.53
N LYS A 271 16.15 0.21 2.70
CA LYS A 271 15.82 -1.22 2.72
C LYS A 271 14.88 -1.51 3.88
N ALA A 272 13.65 -1.91 3.57
CA ALA A 272 12.55 -1.94 4.51
C ALA A 272 12.77 -2.88 5.71
N THR A 273 13.68 -3.84 5.61
CA THR A 273 13.99 -4.85 6.64
C THR A 273 15.29 -4.65 7.40
N THR A 274 16.20 -3.78 6.93
CA THR A 274 17.53 -3.60 7.54
C THR A 274 17.95 -2.16 7.77
N GLY A 275 17.26 -1.18 7.17
CA GLY A 275 17.55 0.24 7.31
C GLY A 275 18.70 0.75 6.43
N TYR A 276 19.42 -0.13 5.73
CA TYR A 276 20.49 0.28 4.80
C TYR A 276 19.93 1.12 3.66
N ALA A 277 20.58 2.25 3.39
CA ALA A 277 20.08 3.22 2.42
C ALA A 277 21.16 4.01 1.68
N PHE A 278 22.40 4.05 2.17
CA PHE A 278 23.39 4.98 1.62
C PHE A 278 23.76 4.65 0.16
N LYS A 279 24.01 3.37 -0.13
CA LYS A 279 24.30 2.89 -1.49
C LYS A 279 23.12 3.07 -2.45
N SER A 280 21.90 2.77 -2.03
CA SER A 280 20.69 2.97 -2.84
C SER A 280 20.40 4.45 -3.08
N MET A 281 20.65 5.33 -2.11
CA MET A 281 20.59 6.78 -2.28
C MET A 281 21.65 7.29 -3.25
N PHE A 282 22.86 6.75 -3.21
CA PHE A 282 23.93 7.07 -4.17
C PHE A 282 23.52 6.68 -5.60
N GLU A 283 23.06 5.45 -5.83
CA GLU A 283 22.60 5.03 -7.17
C GLU A 283 21.39 5.85 -7.64
N HIS A 284 20.47 6.17 -6.74
CA HIS A 284 19.32 7.04 -7.05
C HIS A 284 19.77 8.45 -7.44
N ALA A 285 20.76 9.03 -6.76
CA ALA A 285 21.34 10.32 -7.13
C ALA A 285 21.91 10.30 -8.56
N LYS A 286 22.59 9.22 -8.97
CA LYS A 286 23.09 9.04 -10.35
C LYS A 286 21.98 8.96 -11.38
N GLU A 287 20.91 8.23 -11.07
CA GLU A 287 19.72 8.12 -11.91
C GLU A 287 19.08 9.50 -12.11
N LEU A 288 18.81 10.23 -11.02
CA LEU A 288 18.20 11.55 -11.04
C LEU A 288 19.06 12.58 -11.79
N ALA A 289 20.37 12.63 -11.52
CA ALA A 289 21.27 13.55 -12.21
C ALA A 289 21.37 13.24 -13.72
N SER A 290 21.27 11.97 -14.11
CA SER A 290 21.22 11.59 -15.53
C SER A 290 19.88 11.99 -16.17
N GLY A 291 18.78 11.87 -15.43
CA GLY A 291 17.46 12.37 -15.84
C GLY A 291 17.46 13.89 -16.08
N ILE A 292 18.03 14.67 -15.17
CA ILE A 292 18.17 16.14 -15.30
C ILE A 292 19.02 16.50 -16.53
N ALA A 293 20.08 15.73 -16.81
CA ALA A 293 20.89 15.92 -18.01
C ALA A 293 20.13 15.62 -19.32
N GLN A 294 19.21 14.66 -19.30
CA GLN A 294 18.44 14.20 -20.47
C GLN A 294 17.13 14.96 -20.71
N GLU A 295 16.42 15.40 -19.67
CA GLU A 295 15.21 16.22 -19.78
C GLU A 295 15.49 17.59 -20.41
N ARG A 296 16.76 18.04 -20.40
CA ARG A 296 17.24 19.16 -21.23
C ARG A 296 17.42 18.83 -22.71
N LYS A 297 17.19 17.59 -23.14
CA LYS A 297 17.29 17.14 -24.53
C LYS A 297 15.98 16.64 -25.14
N GLU A 298 15.00 16.16 -24.38
CA GLU A 298 13.64 15.87 -24.90
C GLU A 298 12.68 15.51 -23.74
N SER A 299 11.54 16.21 -23.65
CA SER A 299 10.49 15.96 -22.66
C SER A 299 9.58 14.81 -23.09
N SER A 300 9.86 13.60 -22.61
CA SER A 300 8.94 12.46 -22.80
C SER A 300 7.95 12.34 -21.64
N TRP A 301 6.74 12.82 -21.87
CA TRP A 301 5.53 12.68 -21.06
C TRP A 301 5.02 11.23 -20.92
N LEU A 302 5.79 10.25 -21.40
CA LEU A 302 5.43 8.85 -21.57
C LEU A 302 6.26 7.90 -20.69
N ARG A 303 6.68 8.34 -19.50
CA ARG A 303 7.24 7.41 -18.50
C ARG A 303 6.10 6.58 -17.90
N LEU A 304 5.93 5.36 -18.40
CA LEU A 304 5.10 4.34 -17.77
C LEU A 304 5.62 4.07 -16.34
N PRO A 305 4.74 3.94 -15.33
CA PRO A 305 5.16 3.56 -13.99
C PRO A 305 5.80 2.16 -14.04
N LYS A 306 7.10 2.10 -13.74
CA LYS A 306 7.79 0.83 -13.51
C LYS A 306 7.13 0.18 -12.29
N SER A 307 6.67 -1.06 -12.44
CA SER A 307 6.11 -1.81 -11.32
C SER A 307 7.24 -2.13 -10.34
N GLU A 308 7.25 -1.51 -9.17
CA GLU A 308 8.29 -1.67 -8.14
C GLU A 308 8.17 -2.98 -7.33
N MET A 309 7.13 -3.80 -7.57
CA MET A 309 6.95 -5.05 -6.82
C MET A 309 7.82 -6.18 -7.41
N ASP A 310 9.12 -6.20 -7.07
CA ASP A 310 9.98 -7.39 -7.22
C ASP A 310 9.82 -8.36 -6.03
N ARG A 311 10.25 -9.62 -6.19
CA ARG A 311 10.25 -10.70 -5.20
C ARG A 311 10.86 -10.30 -3.86
N PHE A 312 11.85 -9.40 -3.85
CA PHE A 312 12.46 -8.91 -2.61
C PHE A 312 11.47 -8.13 -1.72
N ASN A 313 10.50 -7.44 -2.32
CA ASN A 313 9.42 -6.83 -1.55
C ASN A 313 8.56 -7.88 -0.86
N PHE A 314 8.34 -9.04 -1.48
CA PHE A 314 7.61 -10.12 -0.83
C PHE A 314 8.41 -10.70 0.34
N TYR A 315 9.72 -10.89 0.20
CA TYR A 315 10.58 -11.35 1.30
C TYR A 315 10.59 -10.34 2.44
N ASP A 316 10.71 -9.05 2.12
CA ASP A 316 10.66 -7.97 3.11
C ASP A 316 9.32 -7.94 3.85
N HIS A 317 8.22 -8.13 3.12
CA HIS A 317 6.89 -8.17 3.70
C HIS A 317 6.79 -9.26 4.77
N LEU A 318 7.29 -10.47 4.49
CA LEU A 318 7.23 -11.58 5.44
C LEU A 318 8.07 -11.29 6.70
N LEU A 319 9.32 -10.82 6.54
CA LEU A 319 10.18 -10.51 7.67
C LEU A 319 9.61 -9.35 8.51
N LEU A 320 9.12 -8.28 7.86
CA LEU A 320 8.45 -7.19 8.56
C LEU A 320 7.20 -7.64 9.29
N HIS A 321 6.41 -8.54 8.70
CA HIS A 321 5.24 -9.11 9.37
C HIS A 321 5.62 -9.87 10.64
N ILE A 322 6.74 -10.61 10.61
CA ILE A 322 7.31 -11.27 11.79
C ILE A 322 7.73 -10.22 12.83
N LEU A 323 8.51 -9.21 12.44
CA LEU A 323 9.01 -8.19 13.38
C LEU A 323 7.87 -7.38 14.01
N LYS A 324 6.75 -7.17 13.30
CA LYS A 324 5.55 -6.49 13.83
C LYS A 324 4.83 -7.28 14.91
N HIS A 325 4.68 -8.58 14.72
CA HIS A 325 3.74 -9.39 15.51
C HIS A 325 4.42 -10.39 16.45
N LYS A 326 5.65 -10.80 16.13
CA LYS A 326 6.49 -11.73 16.88
C LYS A 326 7.94 -11.22 16.90
N PRO A 327 8.22 -10.01 17.42
CA PRO A 327 9.55 -9.39 17.34
C PRO A 327 10.65 -10.26 17.95
N HIS A 328 10.39 -11.03 19.01
CA HIS A 328 11.35 -11.97 19.61
C HIS A 328 11.85 -13.08 18.65
N TRP A 329 11.17 -13.32 17.52
CA TRP A 329 11.62 -14.31 16.53
C TRP A 329 12.78 -13.84 15.66
N GLY A 330 13.01 -12.52 15.56
CA GLY A 330 14.02 -11.97 14.67
C GLY A 330 15.44 -12.38 15.06
N LYS A 331 15.78 -12.46 16.36
CA LYS A 331 17.08 -12.97 16.84
C LYS A 331 17.47 -14.29 16.15
N GLU A 332 16.64 -15.32 16.30
CA GLU A 332 16.93 -16.65 15.72
C GLU A 332 16.97 -16.62 14.19
N ILE A 333 16.18 -15.76 13.54
CA ILE A 333 16.18 -15.62 12.07
C ILE A 333 17.51 -15.02 11.59
N PHE A 334 17.96 -13.93 12.21
CA PHE A 334 19.21 -13.27 11.83
C PHE A 334 20.44 -14.10 12.21
N GLU A 335 20.46 -14.74 13.38
CA GLU A 335 21.52 -15.68 13.77
C GLU A 335 21.62 -16.84 12.76
N ALA A 336 20.49 -17.46 12.39
CA ALA A 336 20.49 -18.53 11.38
C ALA A 336 20.96 -18.03 9.99
N LEU A 337 20.65 -16.79 9.62
CA LEU A 337 21.08 -16.20 8.35
C LEU A 337 22.61 -16.09 8.29
N PHE A 338 23.23 -15.45 9.28
CA PHE A 338 24.68 -15.23 9.29
C PHE A 338 25.49 -16.48 9.67
N ALA A 339 24.91 -17.44 10.41
CA ALA A 339 25.58 -18.72 10.69
C ALA A 339 25.58 -19.67 9.48
N THR A 340 24.59 -19.57 8.58
CA THR A 340 24.45 -20.52 7.47
C THR A 340 24.91 -19.97 6.13
N GLN A 341 25.06 -18.66 6.00
CA GLN A 341 25.43 -17.98 4.75
C GLN A 341 26.66 -17.10 4.95
N LYS A 342 27.54 -17.09 3.94
CA LYS A 342 28.63 -16.13 3.84
C LYS A 342 28.10 -14.70 3.86
N ALA A 343 28.74 -13.80 4.62
CA ALA A 343 28.34 -12.39 4.73
C ALA A 343 28.29 -11.69 3.36
N SER A 344 29.25 -11.95 2.47
CA SER A 344 29.27 -11.40 1.10
C SER A 344 28.03 -11.79 0.28
N LYS A 345 27.46 -12.98 0.51
CA LYS A 345 26.22 -13.43 -0.14
C LYS A 345 24.99 -12.81 0.49
N VAL A 346 24.98 -12.59 1.79
CA VAL A 346 23.92 -11.82 2.47
C VAL A 346 23.89 -10.39 1.94
N PHE A 347 25.04 -9.74 1.75
CA PHE A 347 25.12 -8.40 1.15
C PHE A 347 24.56 -8.37 -0.28
N GLN A 348 24.86 -9.37 -1.12
CA GLN A 348 24.26 -9.50 -2.45
C GLN A 348 22.73 -9.66 -2.40
N PHE A 349 22.21 -10.37 -1.40
CA PHE A 349 20.77 -10.51 -1.16
C PHE A 349 20.13 -9.18 -0.72
N LEU A 350 20.78 -8.44 0.18
CA LEU A 350 20.32 -7.13 0.63
C LEU A 350 20.37 -6.07 -0.48
N ASP A 351 21.32 -6.19 -1.41
CA ASP A 351 21.41 -5.41 -2.65
C ASP A 351 20.37 -5.83 -3.72
N GLU A 352 19.54 -6.85 -3.44
CA GLU A 352 18.54 -7.38 -4.38
C GLU A 352 19.16 -7.98 -5.65
N LYS A 353 20.40 -8.47 -5.56
CA LYS A 353 21.19 -9.05 -6.67
C LYS A 353 21.37 -10.56 -6.56
N SER A 354 20.76 -11.23 -5.57
CA SER A 354 20.83 -12.68 -5.43
C SER A 354 20.02 -13.41 -6.51
N SER A 355 20.37 -14.69 -6.71
CA SER A 355 19.63 -15.60 -7.60
C SER A 355 18.58 -16.38 -6.83
N VAL A 356 17.45 -16.68 -7.46
CA VAL A 356 16.36 -17.50 -6.88
C VAL A 356 16.87 -18.85 -6.37
N LYS A 357 17.80 -19.49 -7.09
CA LYS A 357 18.41 -20.77 -6.67
C LYS A 357 19.13 -20.63 -5.32
N TRP A 358 19.90 -19.56 -5.15
CA TRP A 358 20.60 -19.29 -3.89
C TRP A 358 19.61 -18.94 -2.78
N GLU A 359 18.60 -18.09 -3.09
CA GLU A 359 17.55 -17.69 -2.15
C GLU A 359 16.80 -18.91 -1.58
N LEU A 360 16.37 -19.86 -2.43
CA LEU A 360 15.71 -21.09 -1.99
C LEU A 360 16.60 -21.94 -1.08
N SER A 361 17.89 -22.06 -1.41
CA SER A 361 18.86 -22.76 -0.56
C SER A 361 19.07 -22.08 0.79
N MET A 362 19.03 -20.74 0.83
CA MET A 362 19.15 -19.96 2.06
C MET A 362 17.87 -20.10 2.90
N PHE A 363 16.68 -19.94 2.30
CA PHE A 363 15.41 -20.06 3.01
C PHE A 363 15.20 -21.43 3.65
N ALA A 364 15.64 -22.51 3.00
CA ALA A 364 15.56 -23.86 3.56
C ALA A 364 16.38 -24.04 4.85
N ARG A 365 17.37 -23.18 5.10
CA ARG A 365 18.19 -23.16 6.32
C ARG A 365 17.70 -22.19 7.40
N LEU A 366 16.75 -21.32 7.05
CA LEU A 366 16.11 -20.42 8.01
C LEU A 366 14.97 -21.14 8.77
N PRO A 367 14.44 -20.55 9.85
CA PRO A 367 13.24 -21.04 10.54
C PRO A 367 11.96 -20.96 9.67
N VAL A 368 11.82 -21.83 8.67
CA VAL A 368 10.76 -21.78 7.64
C VAL A 368 9.35 -21.68 8.22
N LEU A 369 9.07 -22.36 9.33
CA LEU A 369 7.75 -22.33 9.97
C LEU A 369 7.32 -20.92 10.38
N LYS A 370 8.27 -20.04 10.76
CA LYS A 370 7.99 -18.65 11.12
C LYS A 370 7.56 -17.82 9.91
N PHE A 371 8.20 -18.05 8.77
CA PHE A 371 7.85 -17.42 7.50
C PHE A 371 6.53 -17.96 6.93
N LEU A 372 6.26 -19.27 7.07
CA LEU A 372 4.97 -19.85 6.71
C LEU A 372 3.83 -19.31 7.58
N TRP A 373 4.08 -19.13 8.88
CA TRP A 373 3.14 -18.44 9.75
C TRP A 373 2.87 -17.01 9.27
N ALA A 374 3.92 -16.25 8.94
CA ALA A 374 3.78 -14.89 8.44
C ALA A 374 3.02 -14.84 7.11
N LEU A 375 3.25 -15.79 6.21
CA LEU A 375 2.53 -15.94 4.95
C LEU A 375 1.04 -16.22 5.20
N ALA A 376 0.72 -17.19 6.06
CA ALA A 376 -0.66 -17.54 6.38
C ALA A 376 -1.39 -16.37 7.08
N ALA A 377 -0.75 -15.76 8.08
CA ALA A 377 -1.31 -14.65 8.84
C ALA A 377 -1.52 -13.40 7.98
N SER A 378 -0.54 -13.03 7.15
CA SER A 378 -0.66 -11.91 6.21
C SER A 378 -1.74 -12.17 5.16
N PHE A 379 -1.82 -13.39 4.61
CA PHE A 379 -2.86 -13.75 3.66
C PHE A 379 -4.25 -13.69 4.27
N ILE A 380 -4.45 -14.26 5.46
CA ILE A 380 -5.73 -14.18 6.19
C ILE A 380 -6.12 -12.73 6.43
N ALA A 381 -5.19 -11.92 6.93
CA ALA A 381 -5.51 -10.53 7.24
C ALA A 381 -5.73 -9.69 5.97
N PHE A 382 -5.06 -10.00 4.85
CA PHE A 382 -5.34 -9.43 3.53
C PHE A 382 -6.74 -9.80 3.01
N VAL A 383 -7.16 -11.05 3.21
CA VAL A 383 -8.52 -11.53 2.87
C VAL A 383 -9.57 -10.82 3.72
N VAL A 384 -9.34 -10.72 5.04
CA VAL A 384 -10.28 -10.11 5.99
C VAL A 384 -10.37 -8.59 5.83
N ALA A 385 -9.30 -7.90 5.41
CA ALA A 385 -9.28 -6.45 5.28
C ALA A 385 -10.26 -5.89 4.24
N LYS A 386 -10.57 -6.68 3.19
CA LYS A 386 -11.48 -6.28 2.10
C LYS A 386 -12.52 -7.38 1.83
N PRO A 387 -13.51 -7.55 2.70
CA PRO A 387 -14.47 -8.66 2.61
C PRO A 387 -15.28 -8.64 1.32
N SER A 388 -15.61 -7.45 0.78
CA SER A 388 -16.34 -7.32 -0.49
C SER A 388 -15.58 -7.87 -1.70
N ARG A 389 -14.27 -8.07 -1.59
CA ARG A 389 -13.44 -8.70 -2.63
C ARG A 389 -13.45 -10.22 -2.54
N TRP A 390 -13.26 -10.75 -1.33
CA TRP A 390 -12.96 -12.18 -1.13
C TRP A 390 -14.17 -13.01 -0.72
N ALA A 391 -15.13 -12.42 0.00
CA ALA A 391 -16.33 -13.14 0.43
C ALA A 391 -17.16 -13.67 -0.76
N PRO A 392 -17.36 -12.91 -1.87
CA PRO A 392 -18.03 -13.44 -3.05
C PRO A 392 -17.31 -14.67 -3.62
N LEU A 393 -16.00 -14.59 -3.82
CA LEU A 393 -15.21 -15.69 -4.39
C LEU A 393 -15.25 -16.94 -3.52
N LEU A 394 -15.02 -16.80 -2.20
CA LEU A 394 -15.04 -17.91 -1.26
C LEU A 394 -16.43 -18.53 -1.18
N PHE A 395 -17.49 -17.71 -1.09
CA PHE A 395 -18.86 -18.21 -1.07
C PHE A 395 -19.20 -18.98 -2.35
N THR A 396 -18.86 -18.44 -3.52
CA THR A 396 -19.08 -19.13 -4.81
C THR A 396 -18.33 -20.45 -4.86
N PHE A 397 -17.05 -20.48 -4.45
CA PHE A 397 -16.25 -21.71 -4.45
C PHE A 397 -16.90 -22.81 -3.59
N PHE A 398 -17.27 -22.51 -2.35
CA PHE A 398 -17.93 -23.47 -1.48
C PHE A 398 -19.35 -23.82 -1.96
N ALA A 399 -20.10 -22.86 -2.49
CA ALA A 399 -21.42 -23.09 -3.06
C ALA A 399 -21.38 -24.04 -4.25
N SER A 400 -20.46 -23.83 -5.20
CA SER A 400 -20.30 -24.71 -6.36
C SER A 400 -19.91 -26.13 -5.95
N ILE A 401 -19.01 -26.29 -4.96
CA ILE A 401 -18.68 -27.61 -4.41
C ILE A 401 -19.89 -28.25 -3.75
N ALA A 402 -20.63 -27.50 -2.92
CA ALA A 402 -21.78 -28.00 -2.19
C ALA A 402 -22.91 -28.46 -3.13
N VAL A 403 -23.17 -27.72 -4.22
CA VAL A 403 -24.18 -28.08 -5.23
C VAL A 403 -23.82 -29.37 -5.96
N VAL A 404 -22.53 -29.64 -6.17
CA VAL A 404 -22.07 -30.87 -6.85
C VAL A 404 -22.07 -32.08 -5.91
N LEU A 405 -21.62 -31.90 -4.66
CA LEU A 405 -21.36 -33.01 -3.74
C LEU A 405 -22.54 -33.38 -2.84
N LEU A 406 -23.49 -32.48 -2.64
CA LEU A 406 -24.54 -32.62 -1.64
C LEU A 406 -25.94 -32.55 -2.28
N PRO A 407 -26.99 -33.06 -1.60
CA PRO A 407 -28.31 -33.18 -2.23
C PRO A 407 -28.99 -31.82 -2.48
N THR A 408 -30.04 -31.83 -3.29
CA THR A 408 -30.71 -30.62 -3.80
C THR A 408 -31.19 -29.62 -2.72
N TYR A 409 -31.47 -30.06 -1.49
CA TYR A 409 -31.88 -29.18 -0.39
C TYR A 409 -30.81 -28.16 0.03
N ILE A 410 -29.54 -28.41 -0.31
CA ILE A 410 -28.40 -27.51 -0.06
C ILE A 410 -28.58 -26.18 -0.78
N THR A 411 -29.19 -26.19 -1.97
CA THR A 411 -29.46 -24.98 -2.75
C THR A 411 -30.38 -24.01 -2.00
N TYR A 412 -31.43 -24.52 -1.35
CA TYR A 412 -32.31 -23.73 -0.48
C TYR A 412 -31.56 -23.19 0.75
N GLY A 413 -30.65 -23.98 1.32
CA GLY A 413 -29.78 -23.52 2.42
C GLY A 413 -28.88 -22.36 2.01
N LEU A 414 -28.24 -22.44 0.85
CA LEU A 414 -27.40 -21.36 0.30
C LEU A 414 -28.23 -20.08 0.05
N GLN A 415 -29.42 -20.22 -0.53
CA GLN A 415 -30.34 -19.10 -0.73
C GLN A 415 -30.81 -18.50 0.59
N ALA A 416 -31.11 -19.33 1.60
CA ALA A 416 -31.50 -18.86 2.93
C ALA A 416 -30.37 -18.04 3.59
N ILE A 417 -29.11 -18.45 3.42
CA ILE A 417 -27.95 -17.68 3.87
C ILE A 417 -27.88 -16.33 3.15
N LEU A 418 -28.01 -16.31 1.82
CA LEU A 418 -28.00 -15.04 1.06
C LEU A 418 -29.17 -14.14 1.41
N VAL A 419 -30.36 -14.68 1.67
CA VAL A 419 -31.53 -13.92 2.14
C VAL A 419 -31.28 -13.36 3.54
N PHE A 420 -30.71 -14.15 4.46
CA PHE A 420 -30.29 -13.65 5.76
C PHE A 420 -29.30 -12.49 5.62
N LEU A 421 -28.29 -12.63 4.76
CA LEU A 421 -27.30 -11.59 4.49
C LEU A 421 -27.88 -10.38 3.74
N LEU A 422 -28.92 -10.57 2.92
CA LEU A 422 -29.68 -9.50 2.28
C LEU A 422 -30.36 -8.63 3.35
N PHE A 423 -30.98 -9.24 4.35
CA PHE A 423 -31.51 -8.51 5.49
C PHE A 423 -30.41 -7.96 6.41
N LEU A 424 -29.21 -8.53 6.35
CA LEU A 424 -28.05 -8.11 7.15
C LEU A 424 -27.36 -6.85 6.58
N TYR A 425 -27.08 -6.83 5.28
CA TYR A 425 -26.32 -5.75 4.65
C TYR A 425 -27.03 -5.19 3.41
N GLY A 426 -27.78 -6.03 2.70
CA GLY A 426 -28.45 -5.66 1.45
C GLY A 426 -29.48 -4.56 1.59
N ILE A 427 -30.62 -4.81 2.23
CA ILE A 427 -31.64 -3.76 2.43
C ILE A 427 -31.14 -2.66 3.39
N PRO A 428 -30.45 -2.99 4.50
CA PRO A 428 -29.97 -1.98 5.44
C PRO A 428 -29.05 -0.89 4.88
N HIS A 429 -28.14 -1.19 3.93
CA HIS A 429 -27.25 -0.15 3.42
C HIS A 429 -28.01 0.92 2.62
N GLY A 430 -28.98 0.52 1.77
CA GLY A 430 -29.84 1.47 1.05
C GLY A 430 -30.80 2.23 1.97
N ALA A 431 -31.27 1.58 3.04
CA ALA A 431 -32.07 2.24 4.08
C ALA A 431 -31.36 3.43 4.75
N LEU A 432 -30.02 3.48 4.73
CA LEU A 432 -29.25 4.57 5.34
C LEU A 432 -29.16 5.84 4.50
N ASP A 433 -29.63 5.83 3.26
CA ASP A 433 -29.65 7.02 2.39
C ASP A 433 -30.32 8.22 3.06
N GLY A 434 -31.37 7.94 3.86
CA GLY A 434 -32.12 8.94 4.61
C GLY A 434 -31.31 9.64 5.68
N TYR A 435 -30.39 8.94 6.34
CA TYR A 435 -29.54 9.54 7.38
C TYR A 435 -28.33 10.26 6.81
N SER A 436 -27.85 9.84 5.64
CA SER A 436 -26.68 10.45 4.98
C SER A 436 -26.96 11.91 4.56
N HIS A 437 -28.24 12.26 4.30
CA HIS A 437 -28.64 13.55 3.73
C HIS A 437 -29.70 14.32 4.54
N ALA A 438 -30.37 13.71 5.52
CA ALA A 438 -31.42 14.37 6.30
C ALA A 438 -30.99 14.60 7.77
N ASN A 439 -31.02 15.86 8.21
CA ASN A 439 -31.21 16.17 9.64
C ASN A 439 -32.63 15.74 10.07
N LYS A 440 -32.83 15.53 11.38
CA LYS A 440 -34.11 15.05 11.96
C LYS A 440 -35.34 15.79 11.42
N ASP A 441 -35.25 17.11 11.21
CA ASP A 441 -36.36 17.95 10.73
C ASP A 441 -36.71 17.76 9.24
N ARG A 442 -35.83 17.12 8.47
CA ARG A 442 -35.99 16.88 7.02
C ARG A 442 -36.39 15.44 6.69
N LEU A 443 -36.48 14.57 7.69
CA LEU A 443 -36.73 13.15 7.48
C LEU A 443 -38.10 12.86 6.82
N PRO A 444 -39.23 13.48 7.22
CA PRO A 444 -40.50 13.27 6.52
C PRO A 444 -40.46 13.70 5.06
N LYS A 445 -39.79 14.82 4.75
CA LYS A 445 -39.59 15.29 3.37
C LYS A 445 -38.74 14.32 2.55
N PHE A 446 -37.72 13.73 3.17
CA PHE A 446 -36.91 12.68 2.54
C PHE A 446 -37.76 11.45 2.21
N ILE A 447 -38.52 10.92 3.18
CA ILE A 447 -39.36 9.73 2.97
C ILE A 447 -40.38 9.98 1.87
N LEU A 448 -41.06 11.13 1.88
CA LEU A 448 -42.02 11.49 0.83
C LEU A 448 -41.37 11.53 -0.55
N ARG A 449 -40.18 12.14 -0.68
CA ARG A 449 -39.44 12.17 -1.95
C ARG A 449 -39.01 10.77 -2.39
N TYR A 450 -38.53 9.94 -1.46
CA TYR A 450 -38.11 8.58 -1.74
C TYR A 450 -39.29 7.74 -2.26
N CYS A 451 -40.41 7.73 -1.54
CA CYS A 451 -41.64 7.04 -1.94
C CYS A 451 -42.22 7.58 -3.24
N PHE A 452 -42.11 8.89 -3.51
CA PHE A 452 -42.55 9.48 -4.77
C PHE A 452 -41.74 8.96 -5.96
N ILE A 453 -40.40 8.88 -5.84
CA ILE A 453 -39.55 8.29 -6.88
C ILE A 453 -39.91 6.82 -7.08
N MET A 454 -40.10 6.05 -6.00
CA MET A 454 -40.53 4.65 -6.08
C MET A 454 -41.86 4.51 -6.85
N LEU A 455 -42.85 5.35 -6.53
CA LEU A 455 -44.15 5.35 -7.20
C LEU A 455 -44.01 5.63 -8.69
N LEU A 456 -43.20 6.62 -9.07
CA LEU A 456 -42.94 6.92 -10.49
C LEU A 456 -42.31 5.73 -11.22
N VAL A 457 -41.36 5.03 -10.59
CA VAL A 457 -40.76 3.82 -11.17
C VAL A 457 -41.82 2.74 -11.36
N VAL A 458 -42.65 2.47 -10.36
CA VAL A 458 -43.72 1.45 -10.47
C VAL A 458 -44.72 1.82 -11.57
N LEU A 459 -45.14 3.08 -11.66
CA LEU A 459 -46.04 3.56 -12.73
C LEU A 459 -45.38 3.43 -14.11
N PHE A 460 -44.09 3.68 -14.20
CA PHE A 460 -43.32 3.53 -15.44
C PHE A 460 -43.22 2.07 -15.89
N TRP A 461 -42.96 1.14 -14.95
CA TRP A 461 -43.02 -0.31 -15.21
C TRP A 461 -44.41 -0.76 -15.65
N ALA A 462 -45.46 -0.24 -15.01
CA ALA A 462 -46.84 -0.54 -15.38
C ALA A 462 -47.21 -0.01 -16.78
N ALA A 463 -46.64 1.13 -17.19
CA ALA A 463 -46.84 1.70 -18.52
C ALA A 463 -46.11 0.91 -19.62
N SER A 464 -44.88 0.45 -19.35
CA SER A 464 -44.13 -0.39 -20.28
C SER A 464 -43.10 -1.26 -19.56
N PRO A 465 -43.36 -2.58 -19.42
CA PRO A 465 -42.41 -3.50 -18.81
C PRO A 465 -41.07 -3.56 -19.55
N VAL A 466 -41.09 -3.44 -20.88
CA VAL A 466 -39.88 -3.46 -21.72
C VAL A 466 -39.01 -2.23 -21.44
N ILE A 467 -39.59 -1.03 -21.46
CA ILE A 467 -38.81 0.19 -21.21
C ILE A 467 -38.37 0.25 -19.75
N GLY A 468 -39.21 -0.21 -18.81
CA GLY A 468 -38.85 -0.36 -17.39
C GLY A 468 -37.63 -1.26 -17.20
N LEU A 469 -37.60 -2.41 -17.87
CA LEU A 469 -36.47 -3.35 -17.83
C LEU A 469 -35.20 -2.74 -18.42
N VAL A 470 -35.28 -2.14 -19.61
CA VAL A 470 -34.10 -1.50 -20.24
C VAL A 470 -33.55 -0.39 -19.37
N ALA A 471 -34.41 0.48 -18.84
CA ALA A 471 -34.00 1.55 -17.95
C ALA A 471 -33.32 0.98 -16.68
N PHE A 472 -33.93 -0.04 -16.06
CA PHE A 472 -33.37 -0.73 -14.89
C PHE A 472 -31.97 -1.26 -15.15
N LEU A 473 -31.76 -1.96 -16.28
CA LEU A 473 -30.45 -2.50 -16.62
C LEU A 473 -29.41 -1.40 -16.87
N VAL A 474 -29.78 -0.32 -17.56
CA VAL A 474 -28.87 0.80 -17.87
C VAL A 474 -28.38 1.50 -16.61
N TYR A 475 -29.29 1.90 -15.72
CA TYR A 475 -28.85 2.59 -14.50
C TYR A 475 -28.17 1.64 -13.51
N SER A 476 -28.53 0.35 -13.50
CA SER A 476 -27.87 -0.65 -12.66
C SER A 476 -26.44 -0.89 -13.12
N ALA A 477 -26.21 -1.00 -14.43
CA ALA A 477 -24.87 -1.10 -15.01
C ALA A 477 -24.01 0.08 -14.56
N TRP A 478 -24.52 1.31 -14.68
CA TRP A 478 -23.77 2.48 -14.24
C TRP A 478 -23.47 2.45 -12.74
N HIS A 479 -24.46 2.18 -11.89
CA HIS A 479 -24.30 2.28 -10.44
C HIS A 479 -23.41 1.19 -9.83
N PHE A 480 -23.59 -0.06 -10.29
CA PHE A 480 -22.69 -1.18 -9.98
C PHE A 480 -21.27 -0.84 -10.43
N GLY A 481 -21.15 -0.35 -11.67
CA GLY A 481 -19.99 0.31 -12.24
C GLY A 481 -19.27 1.31 -11.33
N GLU A 482 -20.01 2.33 -10.89
CA GLU A 482 -19.51 3.44 -10.10
C GLU A 482 -19.02 2.99 -8.73
N THR A 483 -19.81 2.14 -8.07
CA THR A 483 -19.52 1.65 -6.73
C THR A 483 -18.26 0.79 -6.73
N ASP A 484 -18.15 -0.17 -7.66
CA ASP A 484 -16.99 -1.07 -7.74
C ASP A 484 -15.70 -0.31 -8.11
N LEU A 485 -15.72 0.57 -9.13
CA LEU A 485 -14.51 1.31 -9.51
C LEU A 485 -14.02 2.30 -8.44
N ARG A 486 -14.95 2.87 -7.65
CA ARG A 486 -14.58 3.69 -6.48
C ARG A 486 -13.92 2.86 -5.40
N GLU A 487 -14.48 1.69 -5.08
CA GLU A 487 -13.87 0.75 -4.14
C GLU A 487 -12.49 0.26 -4.63
N TRP A 488 -12.28 0.18 -5.94
CA TRP A 488 -11.01 -0.24 -6.54
C TRP A 488 -9.99 0.90 -6.70
N GLY A 489 -10.40 2.16 -6.45
CA GLY A 489 -9.50 3.31 -6.37
C GLY A 489 -9.21 4.01 -7.71
N PHE A 490 -10.03 3.82 -8.74
CA PHE A 490 -9.88 4.51 -10.03
C PHE A 490 -11.25 4.83 -10.67
N PRO A 491 -12.01 5.77 -10.09
CA PRO A 491 -13.35 6.11 -10.58
C PRO A 491 -13.31 6.70 -11.99
N SER A 492 -14.19 6.21 -12.88
CA SER A 492 -14.36 6.75 -14.24
C SER A 492 -15.74 6.41 -14.76
N ILE A 493 -16.46 7.42 -15.27
CA ILE A 493 -17.84 7.25 -15.77
C ILE A 493 -17.90 6.22 -16.89
N GLY A 494 -17.01 6.33 -17.88
CA GLY A 494 -16.98 5.42 -19.03
C GLY A 494 -16.62 3.99 -18.64
N LEU A 495 -15.61 3.83 -17.77
CA LEU A 495 -15.23 2.51 -17.27
C LEU A 495 -16.30 1.91 -16.36
N SER A 496 -17.04 2.72 -15.61
CA SER A 496 -18.15 2.25 -14.77
C SER A 496 -19.25 1.61 -15.61
N PHE A 497 -19.69 2.28 -16.68
CA PHE A 497 -20.66 1.70 -17.60
C PHE A 497 -20.15 0.40 -18.25
N LEU A 498 -18.89 0.39 -18.69
CA LEU A 498 -18.28 -0.79 -19.28
C LEU A 498 -18.24 -1.96 -18.29
N TRP A 499 -17.70 -1.75 -17.09
CA TRP A 499 -17.66 -2.76 -16.02
C TRP A 499 -19.06 -3.28 -15.70
N GLY A 500 -20.02 -2.40 -15.42
CA GLY A 500 -21.35 -2.83 -15.03
C GLY A 500 -22.12 -3.54 -16.14
N THR A 501 -21.88 -3.19 -17.41
CA THR A 501 -22.44 -3.92 -18.55
C THR A 501 -21.87 -5.34 -18.63
N MET A 502 -20.55 -5.47 -18.46
CA MET A 502 -19.89 -6.78 -18.45
C MET A 502 -20.35 -7.63 -17.27
N LEU A 503 -20.52 -7.01 -16.10
CA LEU A 503 -21.05 -7.65 -14.91
C LEU A 503 -22.44 -8.21 -15.14
N LEU A 504 -23.37 -7.39 -15.63
CA LEU A 504 -24.73 -7.83 -15.91
C LEU A 504 -24.75 -8.88 -17.02
N ALA A 505 -23.91 -8.76 -18.04
CA ALA A 505 -23.79 -9.77 -19.09
C ALA A 505 -23.34 -11.14 -18.52
N MET A 506 -22.34 -11.15 -17.63
CA MET A 506 -21.86 -12.37 -16.98
C MET A 506 -22.86 -12.99 -16.00
N ILE A 507 -23.81 -12.20 -15.47
CA ILE A 507 -24.90 -12.72 -14.64
C ILE A 507 -26.08 -13.18 -15.50
N LEU A 508 -26.46 -12.45 -16.55
CA LEU A 508 -27.72 -12.72 -17.27
C LEU A 508 -27.55 -13.74 -18.41
N LEU A 509 -26.47 -13.66 -19.18
CA LEU A 509 -26.29 -14.51 -20.37
C LEU A 509 -26.15 -16.00 -20.04
N PRO A 510 -25.38 -16.43 -19.02
CA PRO A 510 -25.30 -17.85 -18.68
C PRO A 510 -26.62 -18.42 -18.17
N HIS A 511 -27.53 -17.57 -17.69
CA HIS A 511 -28.80 -17.96 -17.07
C HIS A 511 -30.01 -17.58 -17.95
N LEU A 512 -29.83 -17.51 -19.27
CA LEU A 512 -30.86 -17.02 -20.20
C LEU A 512 -32.20 -17.77 -20.07
N GLY A 513 -32.18 -19.05 -19.70
CA GLY A 513 -33.40 -19.83 -19.43
C GLY A 513 -34.20 -19.32 -18.22
N GLU A 514 -33.53 -19.07 -17.09
CA GLU A 514 -34.15 -18.47 -15.90
C GLU A 514 -34.59 -17.03 -16.18
N VAL A 515 -33.78 -16.26 -16.94
CA VAL A 515 -34.14 -14.91 -17.39
C VAL A 515 -35.43 -14.93 -18.21
N ASN A 516 -35.53 -15.80 -19.22
CA ASN A 516 -36.73 -15.93 -20.06
C ASN A 516 -37.97 -16.33 -19.25
N THR A 517 -37.80 -17.14 -18.21
CA THR A 517 -38.89 -17.49 -17.28
C THR A 517 -39.41 -16.24 -16.55
N VAL A 518 -38.52 -15.34 -16.12
CA VAL A 518 -38.91 -14.06 -15.50
C VAL A 518 -39.55 -13.12 -16.54
N LEU A 519 -38.99 -13.02 -17.74
CA LEU A 519 -39.53 -12.17 -18.81
C LEU A 519 -40.97 -12.56 -19.18
N GLU A 520 -41.23 -13.87 -19.30
CA GLU A 520 -42.55 -14.39 -19.65
C GLU A 520 -43.61 -14.00 -18.62
N VAL A 521 -43.30 -14.14 -17.33
CA VAL A 521 -44.19 -13.73 -16.23
C VAL A 521 -44.47 -12.22 -16.25
N MET A 522 -43.53 -11.42 -16.75
CA MET A 522 -43.67 -9.96 -16.91
C MET A 522 -44.38 -9.54 -18.21
N GLY A 523 -44.78 -10.49 -19.06
CA GLY A 523 -45.36 -10.20 -20.37
C GLY A 523 -44.35 -9.61 -21.37
N ILE A 524 -43.05 -9.85 -21.16
CA ILE A 524 -41.98 -9.42 -22.04
C ILE A 524 -41.62 -10.58 -22.97
N THR A 525 -41.41 -10.27 -24.26
CA THR A 525 -40.99 -11.27 -25.25
C THR A 525 -39.67 -11.93 -24.85
N ARG A 526 -39.62 -13.26 -24.91
CA ARG A 526 -38.41 -14.04 -24.64
C ARG A 526 -37.26 -13.67 -25.58
N VAL A 527 -36.05 -13.81 -25.08
CA VAL A 527 -34.81 -13.62 -25.83
C VAL A 527 -34.34 -14.99 -26.33
N ASP A 528 -34.56 -15.25 -27.62
CA ASP A 528 -34.22 -16.51 -28.30
C ASP A 528 -32.93 -16.37 -29.14
N TRP A 529 -31.82 -16.06 -28.50
CA TRP A 529 -30.53 -16.00 -29.20
C TRP A 529 -29.94 -17.41 -29.41
N PRO A 530 -29.26 -17.67 -30.55
CA PRO A 530 -28.57 -18.93 -30.77
C PRO A 530 -27.55 -19.20 -29.65
N ALA A 531 -27.48 -20.44 -29.15
CA ALA A 531 -26.55 -20.82 -28.09
C ALA A 531 -25.09 -20.47 -28.44
N GLU A 532 -24.71 -20.61 -29.71
CA GLU A 532 -23.39 -20.20 -30.20
C GLU A 532 -23.12 -18.71 -30.01
N PHE A 533 -24.12 -17.86 -30.28
CA PHE A 533 -24.00 -16.42 -30.09
C PHE A 533 -23.88 -16.07 -28.60
N VAL A 534 -24.70 -16.69 -27.75
CA VAL A 534 -24.65 -16.48 -26.28
C VAL A 534 -23.28 -16.90 -25.73
N ASN A 535 -22.81 -18.09 -26.10
CA ASN A 535 -21.50 -18.60 -25.69
C ASN A 535 -20.35 -17.73 -26.18
N MET A 536 -20.42 -17.23 -27.42
CA MET A 536 -19.47 -16.26 -27.95
C MET A 536 -19.47 -14.98 -27.12
N ALA A 537 -20.64 -14.40 -26.82
CA ALA A 537 -20.76 -13.17 -26.04
C ALA A 537 -20.19 -13.33 -24.61
N ILE A 538 -20.44 -14.46 -23.96
CA ILE A 538 -19.87 -14.79 -22.65
C ILE A 538 -18.33 -14.86 -22.74
N ARG A 539 -17.79 -15.59 -23.72
CA ARG A 539 -16.32 -15.69 -23.90
C ARG A 539 -15.66 -14.35 -24.20
N MET A 540 -16.28 -13.52 -25.03
CA MET A 540 -15.77 -12.18 -25.35
C MET A 540 -15.80 -11.27 -24.12
N THR A 541 -16.89 -11.31 -23.34
CA THR A 541 -17.02 -10.54 -22.09
C THR A 541 -15.97 -10.98 -21.07
N LEU A 542 -15.77 -12.28 -20.89
CA LEU A 542 -14.77 -12.83 -19.99
C LEU A 542 -13.35 -12.43 -20.40
N THR A 543 -13.02 -12.61 -21.69
CA THR A 543 -11.69 -12.28 -22.23
C THR A 543 -11.38 -10.80 -22.08
N LEU A 544 -12.33 -9.92 -22.46
CA LEU A 544 -12.18 -8.48 -22.28
C LEU A 544 -12.03 -8.11 -20.79
N GLY A 545 -12.81 -8.74 -19.91
CA GLY A 545 -12.79 -8.45 -18.47
C GLY A 545 -11.47 -8.82 -17.81
N LEU A 546 -10.94 -10.00 -18.13
CA LEU A 546 -9.62 -10.43 -17.66
C LEU A 546 -8.50 -9.57 -18.25
N PHE A 547 -8.57 -9.24 -19.55
CA PHE A 547 -7.62 -8.33 -20.18
C PHE A 547 -7.60 -6.96 -19.49
N MET A 548 -8.77 -6.36 -19.22
CA MET A 548 -8.87 -5.09 -18.51
C MET A 548 -8.32 -5.20 -17.09
N GLY A 549 -8.65 -6.26 -16.36
CA GLY A 549 -8.10 -6.50 -15.02
C GLY A 549 -6.58 -6.54 -15.00
N LEU A 550 -5.96 -7.19 -15.98
CA LEU A 550 -4.51 -7.24 -16.16
C LEU A 550 -3.93 -5.88 -16.61
N TRP A 551 -4.58 -5.22 -17.56
CA TRP A 551 -4.18 -3.91 -18.10
C TRP A 551 -4.11 -2.84 -17.01
N PHE A 552 -5.13 -2.79 -16.15
CA PHE A 552 -5.20 -1.87 -15.02
C PHE A 552 -4.47 -2.40 -13.77
N ARG A 553 -3.85 -3.59 -13.83
CA ARG A 553 -3.20 -4.28 -12.70
C ARG A 553 -4.12 -4.35 -11.46
N SER A 554 -5.41 -4.56 -11.68
CA SER A 554 -6.45 -4.54 -10.65
C SER A 554 -6.81 -5.95 -10.20
N ILE A 555 -6.24 -6.36 -9.06
CA ILE A 555 -6.62 -7.60 -8.36
C ILE A 555 -8.13 -7.69 -8.10
N PRO A 556 -8.83 -6.67 -7.56
CA PRO A 556 -10.26 -6.80 -7.33
C PRO A 556 -11.08 -7.02 -8.61
N TRP A 557 -10.68 -6.41 -9.74
CA TRP A 557 -11.33 -6.64 -11.03
C TRP A 557 -11.17 -8.10 -11.47
N ILE A 558 -9.95 -8.64 -11.40
CA ILE A 558 -9.66 -10.04 -11.77
C ILE A 558 -10.47 -10.99 -10.87
N VAL A 559 -10.46 -10.76 -9.55
CA VAL A 559 -11.21 -11.57 -8.59
C VAL A 559 -12.72 -11.52 -8.88
N ALA A 560 -13.27 -10.36 -9.20
CA ALA A 560 -14.67 -10.23 -9.57
C ALA A 560 -15.01 -10.99 -10.86
N MET A 561 -14.15 -10.92 -11.90
CA MET A 561 -14.34 -11.70 -13.13
C MET A 561 -14.26 -13.21 -12.92
N VAL A 562 -13.32 -13.68 -12.09
CA VAL A 562 -13.22 -15.09 -11.71
C VAL A 562 -14.48 -15.52 -10.95
N THR A 563 -14.93 -14.71 -9.98
CA THR A 563 -16.15 -14.98 -9.22
C THR A 563 -17.37 -15.09 -10.13
N LEU A 564 -17.58 -14.11 -11.02
CA LEU A 564 -18.71 -14.08 -11.95
C LEU A 564 -18.72 -15.30 -12.90
N SER A 565 -17.54 -15.72 -13.35
CA SER A 565 -17.40 -16.93 -14.18
C SER A 565 -17.78 -18.20 -13.43
N LEU A 566 -17.38 -18.31 -12.16
CA LEU A 566 -17.74 -19.45 -11.32
C LEU A 566 -19.24 -19.44 -10.96
N THR A 567 -19.87 -18.27 -10.82
CA THR A 567 -21.31 -18.19 -10.54
C THR A 567 -22.19 -18.67 -11.69
N ALA A 568 -21.65 -18.81 -12.92
CA ALA A 568 -22.39 -19.36 -14.06
C ALA A 568 -22.83 -20.82 -13.87
N THR A 569 -22.26 -21.53 -12.88
CA THR A 569 -22.66 -22.89 -12.51
C THR A 569 -23.74 -22.94 -11.42
N LEU A 570 -24.18 -21.79 -10.92
CA LEU A 570 -25.18 -21.66 -9.86
C LEU A 570 -26.51 -21.13 -10.45
N PRO A 571 -27.65 -21.22 -9.75
CA PRO A 571 -28.88 -20.59 -10.22
C PRO A 571 -28.79 -19.06 -10.28
N LEU A 572 -29.56 -18.41 -11.17
CA LEU A 572 -29.54 -16.96 -11.39
C LEU A 572 -29.70 -16.16 -10.09
N ALA A 573 -30.66 -16.55 -9.25
CA ALA A 573 -30.93 -15.87 -7.97
C ALA A 573 -29.72 -15.93 -7.03
N THR A 574 -28.99 -17.06 -7.02
CA THR A 574 -27.78 -17.24 -6.23
C THR A 574 -26.62 -16.44 -6.81
N ALA A 575 -26.42 -16.47 -8.14
CA ALA A 575 -25.39 -15.69 -8.82
C ALA A 575 -25.57 -14.19 -8.59
N PHE A 576 -26.79 -13.68 -8.79
CA PHE A 576 -27.12 -12.29 -8.51
C PHE A 576 -26.97 -11.96 -7.03
N GLY A 577 -27.45 -12.82 -6.13
CA GLY A 577 -27.36 -12.62 -4.68
C GLY A 577 -25.92 -12.57 -4.17
N ILE A 578 -25.02 -13.39 -4.71
CA ILE A 578 -23.58 -13.35 -4.40
C ILE A 578 -23.01 -11.98 -4.74
N TYR A 579 -23.22 -11.48 -5.96
CA TYR A 579 -22.73 -10.16 -6.33
C TYR A 579 -23.40 -9.05 -5.48
N PHE A 580 -24.73 -9.02 -5.49
CA PHE A 580 -25.50 -7.94 -4.90
C PHE A 580 -25.27 -7.82 -3.39
N VAL A 581 -25.29 -8.94 -2.66
CA VAL A 581 -25.17 -8.94 -1.19
C VAL A 581 -23.71 -8.91 -0.76
N LEU A 582 -22.86 -9.78 -1.31
CA LEU A 582 -21.49 -9.98 -0.81
C LEU A 582 -20.46 -9.01 -1.43
N GLN A 583 -20.76 -8.37 -2.56
CA GLN A 583 -19.85 -7.40 -3.16
C GLN A 583 -20.43 -5.99 -3.10
N HIS A 584 -21.56 -5.76 -3.76
CA HIS A 584 -22.12 -4.43 -3.93
C HIS A 584 -22.59 -3.83 -2.59
N SER A 585 -23.44 -4.55 -1.86
CA SER A 585 -24.00 -4.08 -0.58
C SER A 585 -22.94 -3.92 0.50
N LEU A 586 -21.97 -4.85 0.58
CA LEU A 586 -20.84 -4.72 1.52
C LEU A 586 -19.94 -3.53 1.19
N SER A 587 -19.71 -3.23 -0.09
CA SER A 587 -18.94 -2.04 -0.50
C SER A 587 -19.70 -0.76 -0.16
N GLY A 588 -21.00 -0.68 -0.49
CA GLY A 588 -21.86 0.45 -0.14
C GLY A 588 -21.94 0.68 1.37
N TRP A 589 -22.08 -0.39 2.16
CA TRP A 589 -22.04 -0.34 3.62
C TRP A 589 -20.71 0.25 4.14
N ASN A 590 -19.58 -0.22 3.63
CA ASN A 590 -18.27 0.29 4.04
C ASN A 590 -18.06 1.75 3.62
N HIS A 591 -18.51 2.16 2.44
CA HIS A 591 -18.43 3.57 2.00
C HIS A 591 -19.21 4.49 2.93
N LEU A 592 -20.43 4.11 3.32
CA LEU A 592 -21.25 4.86 4.27
C LEU A 592 -20.60 4.91 5.65
N LYS A 593 -20.09 3.77 6.13
CA LYS A 593 -19.38 3.66 7.41
C LYS A 593 -18.19 4.62 7.48
N LEU A 594 -17.34 4.62 6.45
CA LEU A 594 -16.15 5.45 6.38
C LEU A 594 -16.49 6.94 6.24
N SER A 595 -17.47 7.27 5.39
CA SER A 595 -17.89 8.66 5.15
C SER A 595 -18.47 9.32 6.40
N HIS A 596 -19.28 8.59 7.17
CA HIS A 596 -19.95 9.11 8.36
C HIS A 596 -19.26 8.77 9.69
N LYS A 597 -18.17 7.99 9.66
CA LYS A 597 -17.45 7.50 10.85
C LYS A 597 -18.36 6.74 11.82
N TRP A 598 -19.32 5.98 11.31
CA TRP A 598 -20.23 5.16 12.12
C TRP A 598 -19.61 3.80 12.47
N THR A 599 -20.09 3.19 13.54
CA THR A 599 -19.91 1.78 13.85
C THR A 599 -20.96 0.93 13.12
N ASN A 600 -20.70 -0.37 12.94
CA ASN A 600 -21.68 -1.28 12.33
C ASN A 600 -22.99 -1.32 13.14
N LEU A 601 -22.92 -1.27 14.47
CA LEU A 601 -24.10 -1.28 15.34
C LEU A 601 -24.96 -0.02 15.15
N GLU A 602 -24.33 1.16 15.07
CA GLU A 602 -25.05 2.41 14.81
C GLU A 602 -25.75 2.39 13.45
N MET A 603 -25.06 1.90 12.42
CA MET A 603 -25.64 1.74 11.09
C MET A 603 -26.88 0.84 11.13
N TRP A 604 -26.79 -0.28 11.83
CA TRP A 604 -27.91 -1.20 12.03
C TRP A 604 -29.12 -0.55 12.68
N MET A 605 -28.90 0.12 13.81
CA MET A 605 -29.97 0.79 14.54
C MET A 605 -30.63 1.90 13.70
N LYS A 606 -29.84 2.61 12.89
CA LYS A 606 -30.34 3.65 11.98
C LYS A 606 -31.12 3.07 10.79
N ALA A 607 -30.67 1.96 10.23
CA ALA A 607 -31.30 1.33 9.08
C ALA A 607 -32.62 0.63 9.46
N LEU A 608 -32.70 0.05 10.67
CA LEU A 608 -33.82 -0.78 11.13
C LEU A 608 -35.22 -0.23 10.82
N PRO A 609 -35.60 1.03 11.17
CA PRO A 609 -36.95 1.52 10.88
C PRO A 609 -37.28 1.57 9.38
N PHE A 610 -36.31 1.91 8.53
CA PHE A 610 -36.52 1.94 7.08
C PHE A 610 -36.51 0.54 6.47
N THR A 611 -35.69 -0.38 7.00
CA THR A 611 -35.73 -1.80 6.61
C THR A 611 -37.08 -2.41 6.91
N ILE A 612 -37.63 -2.18 8.11
CA ILE A 612 -39.00 -2.62 8.47
C ILE A 612 -40.02 -1.99 7.52
N GLY A 613 -39.90 -0.68 7.26
CA GLY A 613 -40.78 0.03 6.32
C GLY A 613 -40.75 -0.56 4.91
N ALA A 614 -39.57 -0.89 4.38
CA ALA A 614 -39.39 -1.50 3.07
C ALA A 614 -40.03 -2.90 3.01
N VAL A 615 -39.86 -3.71 4.06
CA VAL A 615 -40.51 -5.02 4.17
C VAL A 615 -42.03 -4.85 4.17
N VAL A 616 -42.59 -4.02 5.05
CA VAL A 616 -44.04 -3.77 5.12
C VAL A 616 -44.58 -3.29 3.77
N LEU A 617 -43.88 -2.37 3.11
CA LEU A 617 -44.29 -1.88 1.79
C LEU A 617 -44.30 -3.00 0.74
N PHE A 618 -43.27 -3.86 0.72
CA PHE A 618 -43.24 -5.03 -0.16
C PHE A 618 -44.44 -5.95 0.11
N LEU A 619 -44.74 -6.25 1.37
CA LEU A 619 -45.88 -7.10 1.74
C LEU A 619 -47.23 -6.49 1.31
N LEU A 620 -47.38 -5.17 1.40
CA LEU A 620 -48.62 -4.44 1.07
C LEU A 620 -48.85 -4.33 -0.43
N VAL A 621 -47.81 -4.04 -1.21
CA VAL A 621 -47.91 -3.81 -2.66
C VAL A 621 -48.22 -5.10 -3.41
N PHE A 622 -47.58 -6.21 -3.03
CA PHE A 622 -47.64 -7.44 -3.81
C PHE A 622 -48.64 -8.48 -3.28
N ARG A 623 -49.50 -8.10 -2.32
CA ARG A 623 -50.61 -8.88 -1.72
C ARG A 623 -50.52 -10.37 -2.05
N PHE A 624 -49.66 -11.08 -1.32
CA PHE A 624 -49.22 -12.45 -1.59
C PHE A 624 -50.32 -13.37 -2.14
N ASP A 625 -50.29 -13.65 -3.43
CA ASP A 625 -50.93 -14.85 -3.95
C ASP A 625 -50.02 -16.05 -3.62
N LYS A 626 -50.53 -16.92 -2.75
CA LYS A 626 -49.81 -18.12 -2.29
C LYS A 626 -49.60 -19.15 -3.41
N ASN A 627 -50.29 -19.00 -4.54
CA ASN A 627 -50.36 -20.04 -5.57
C ASN A 627 -49.33 -19.90 -6.71
N SER A 628 -48.48 -18.88 -6.74
CA SER A 628 -47.46 -18.73 -7.80
C SER A 628 -46.13 -18.20 -7.28
N MET A 629 -45.23 -19.09 -6.84
CA MET A 629 -43.84 -18.70 -6.49
C MET A 629 -43.06 -18.11 -7.67
N LEU A 630 -43.44 -18.42 -8.92
CA LEU A 630 -42.82 -17.83 -10.11
C LEU A 630 -43.17 -16.34 -10.28
N ALA A 631 -44.39 -15.93 -9.89
CA ALA A 631 -44.77 -14.52 -9.90
C ALA A 631 -43.93 -13.67 -8.93
N TRP A 632 -43.37 -14.29 -7.90
CA TRP A 632 -42.62 -13.59 -6.85
C TRP A 632 -41.29 -13.04 -7.36
N SER A 633 -40.59 -13.74 -8.26
CA SER A 633 -39.32 -13.25 -8.83
C SER A 633 -39.52 -11.98 -9.67
N SER A 634 -40.62 -11.91 -10.41
CA SER A 634 -40.98 -10.76 -11.24
C SER A 634 -41.40 -9.56 -10.40
N TYR A 635 -42.22 -9.77 -9.38
CA TYR A 635 -42.58 -8.75 -8.40
C TYR A 635 -41.38 -8.22 -7.62
N PHE A 636 -40.48 -9.13 -7.22
CA PHE A 636 -39.24 -8.77 -6.57
C PHE A 636 -38.35 -7.91 -7.46
N LEU A 637 -38.25 -8.21 -8.76
CA LEU A 637 -37.47 -7.39 -9.72
C LEU A 637 -38.01 -5.97 -9.85
N VAL A 638 -39.34 -5.81 -10.00
CA VAL A 638 -39.97 -4.48 -10.09
C VAL A 638 -39.79 -3.71 -8.77
N PHE A 639 -39.94 -4.38 -7.64
CA PHE A 639 -39.71 -3.78 -6.33
C PHE A 639 -38.26 -3.34 -6.15
N LEU A 640 -37.31 -4.21 -6.52
CA LEU A 640 -35.88 -3.93 -6.49
C LEU A 640 -35.56 -2.71 -7.37
N SER A 641 -36.10 -2.65 -8.58
CA SER A 641 -35.96 -1.48 -9.45
C SER A 641 -36.49 -0.20 -8.78
N ALA A 642 -37.66 -0.26 -8.15
CA ALA A 642 -38.28 0.88 -7.48
C ALA A 642 -37.45 1.40 -6.31
N ILE A 643 -36.87 0.53 -5.48
CA ILE A 643 -36.00 0.95 -4.36
C ILE A 643 -34.61 1.40 -4.83
N SER A 644 -34.11 0.86 -5.95
CA SER A 644 -32.75 1.13 -6.44
C SER A 644 -32.60 2.54 -7.02
N LEU A 645 -33.57 3.05 -7.79
CA LEU A 645 -33.42 4.38 -8.40
C LEU A 645 -33.21 5.53 -7.39
N PRO A 646 -34.01 5.68 -6.32
CA PRO A 646 -33.75 6.68 -5.31
C PRO A 646 -32.42 6.43 -4.58
N HIS A 647 -32.05 5.17 -4.33
CA HIS A 647 -30.76 4.83 -3.73
C HIS A 647 -29.57 5.31 -4.57
N ILE A 648 -29.60 5.01 -5.87
CA ILE A 648 -28.59 5.43 -6.84
C ILE A 648 -28.42 6.95 -6.85
N TYR A 649 -29.53 7.69 -6.80
CA TYR A 649 -29.52 9.14 -6.75
C TYR A 649 -28.78 9.67 -5.51
N PHE A 650 -29.04 9.11 -4.33
CA PHE A 650 -28.40 9.55 -3.09
C PHE A 650 -26.94 9.10 -2.98
N MET A 651 -26.61 7.88 -3.40
CA MET A 651 -25.23 7.38 -3.38
C MET A 651 -24.33 8.14 -4.35
N SER A 652 -24.79 8.42 -5.58
CA SER A 652 -23.99 9.21 -6.52
C SER A 652 -23.72 10.62 -6.01
N LYS A 653 -24.68 11.22 -5.29
CA LYS A 653 -24.47 12.51 -4.63
C LYS A 653 -23.45 12.42 -3.50
N LEU A 654 -23.55 11.42 -2.63
CA LEU A 654 -22.58 11.16 -1.56
C LEU A 654 -21.17 11.04 -2.14
N TYR A 655 -21.03 10.32 -3.25
CA TYR A 655 -19.77 10.17 -3.92
C TYR A 655 -19.22 11.51 -4.40
N LYS A 656 -20.00 12.34 -5.10
CA LYS A 656 -19.56 13.68 -5.52
C LYS A 656 -19.10 14.59 -4.38
N ASP A 657 -19.74 14.48 -3.21
CA ASP A 657 -19.47 15.35 -2.07
C ASP A 657 -18.26 14.91 -1.22
N ARG A 658 -17.84 13.64 -1.31
CA ARG A 658 -16.88 13.02 -0.37
C ARG A 658 -15.69 12.29 -1.04
N PHE A 659 -15.80 11.97 -2.33
CA PHE A 659 -14.85 11.12 -3.08
C PHE A 659 -14.62 11.65 -4.49
#